data_AF-A0A940Q2E7-F1
#
_entry.id   AF-A0A940Q2E7-F1
#
_cell.length_a   1.000
_cell.length_b   1.000
_cell.length_c   1.000
_cell.angle_alpha   90.00
_cell.angle_beta   90.00
_cell.angle_gamma   90.00
#
_symmetry.space_group_name_H-M   'P 1'
#
loop_
_entity.id
_entity.type
_entity.pdbx_description
1 polymer ?
#
loop_
_entity_poly.entity_id
_entity_poly.type
_entity_poly.pdbx_seq_one_letter_code
_entity_poly.pdbx_strand_id
1 'polypeptide(L)'
;MKRWFGDMTNLTSIEGLQYLNTSKVESMAGLFGGCDKLTYLDLSTFDTSNVTSMSNMFHTCLSLKGVNLSSFNTSKVENMEGMFRNCSSLRSLDLKNFDTHNVKCYNAMFLFCNLLTVLDLTSFDTHSAEMMDMMFAGCLSLRKIYVGSNWNTENVGSSEKMFAGCESLIGGSGTQYNKDNVDISYAHIDGGTSNPGYLSEGTSLSAYAQYYNGTLTFYYDKQKASRVGNKYPLNSDAQIPGWYNDGNYKNVTQVVFDPSFIEARPQSTYFWFNSMTKLTSITGLEYLKTSGARTMRAMFYDCSSLTSLDLSKFDTSTASDLGYMFWNCNKLASLDISSFNTNSVTDMGYMFTYCQSLKELDLTNFNTENVVTMVRMFTTCTKLEKISAGDGWSMAKVENSLEMFDNCLSLVGGEGTTYNSSHTDGAYAHIDGGTSNPGYLTYGVPTAYDLWIGGVRVTSVTKDRIPVSGGWAEFQPEWNHLILHNCTIAGNGTSDDGATGYGAGIYSNIPDLHVYIDGNVTVSGTSSDARTNGIFFDGKTTIYGSSHTASLTATGYCGIFSDTLTMNTEGVCTSFTVTCDGTYAGLVGKRDHKSRPTLIYIYNRPLIMRSEYLIVRCRGGELSSMAYWESLAGHPRLEITSPDPSVLRTHWNEDKHMITDFDGLTNGNPLVGEWTVFEVPVDDYGLSIYDTPVTSRNREDILGDGAFSYSPDSKTLVISETYNGKGTGAIVQNNSVDGLVVNIPRDVYIGVSNGFYSKKDMTIQGPGKLMIDSDMTIADITDGATLTIKDITIEAESKQWGIVGERHGEKLVVENASVKTTAPQGAVCDFTGGITLTGCNIITPTGGKIAGGAVVNANGSLATEVWISNTMTYDLNGDGKVSTADIQIIINEMKKAQASQNMQYDLNGDGKISTADIQVIINEMKK
;
A
#
# COMPACT_ATOMS: atom_id res chain seq x y z
N MET A 1 5.94 -18.74 17.33
CA MET A 1 5.77 -19.31 15.98
C MET A 1 7.09 -20.01 15.58
N LYS A 2 7.40 -21.17 16.18
CA LYS A 2 8.69 -21.86 16.00
C LYS A 2 8.55 -23.00 15.00
N ARG A 3 9.47 -23.08 14.02
CA ARG A 3 9.55 -24.16 13.00
C ARG A 3 8.25 -24.50 12.27
N TRP A 4 7.37 -23.52 12.05
CA TRP A 4 6.04 -23.81 11.49
C TRP A 4 6.11 -24.41 10.08
N PHE A 5 7.00 -23.88 9.24
CA PHE A 5 7.32 -24.42 7.90
C PHE A 5 8.65 -25.17 7.90
N GLY A 6 9.24 -25.41 9.08
CA GLY A 6 10.57 -26.01 9.19
C GLY A 6 10.64 -27.41 8.58
N ASP A 7 11.74 -27.70 7.92
CA ASP A 7 12.08 -28.97 7.24
C ASP A 7 11.11 -29.38 6.11
N MET A 8 10.27 -28.47 5.63
CA MET A 8 9.45 -28.68 4.44
C MET A 8 10.32 -28.57 3.18
N THR A 9 11.21 -29.55 2.97
CA THR A 9 12.26 -29.56 1.92
C THR A 9 11.72 -29.46 0.49
N ASN A 10 10.45 -29.79 0.26
CA ASN A 10 9.80 -29.66 -1.05
C ASN A 10 8.99 -28.36 -1.23
N LEU A 11 8.91 -27.50 -0.21
CA LEU A 11 8.17 -26.24 -0.25
C LEU A 11 8.80 -25.27 -1.25
N THR A 12 8.00 -24.77 -2.18
CA THR A 12 8.45 -23.88 -3.28
C THR A 12 7.86 -22.48 -3.20
N SER A 13 6.67 -22.33 -2.62
CA SER A 13 5.98 -21.07 -2.35
C SER A 13 5.10 -21.22 -1.11
N ILE A 14 4.73 -20.07 -0.52
CA ILE A 14 3.76 -19.97 0.57
C ILE A 14 2.85 -18.81 0.23
N GLU A 15 1.55 -19.06 0.09
CA GLU A 15 0.55 -18.05 -0.19
C GLU A 15 -0.15 -17.64 1.11
N GLY A 16 -0.61 -16.38 1.19
CA GLY A 16 -1.40 -15.89 2.32
C GLY A 16 -0.61 -15.46 3.56
N LEU A 17 0.71 -15.27 3.46
CA LEU A 17 1.53 -14.76 4.57
C LEU A 17 1.07 -13.39 5.08
N GLN A 18 0.44 -12.57 4.23
CA GLN A 18 -0.16 -11.28 4.58
C GLN A 18 -1.29 -11.36 5.60
N TYR A 19 -1.94 -12.52 5.71
CA TYR A 19 -3.05 -12.72 6.65
C TYR A 19 -2.58 -13.13 8.05
N LEU A 20 -1.28 -13.36 8.24
CA LEU A 20 -0.73 -13.73 9.53
C LEU A 20 -0.52 -12.49 10.40
N ASN A 21 -1.35 -12.34 11.44
CA ASN A 21 -1.07 -11.37 12.50
C ASN A 21 0.05 -11.89 13.41
N THR A 22 1.26 -11.38 13.20
CA THR A 22 2.45 -11.76 13.98
C THR A 22 2.75 -10.84 15.16
N SER A 23 1.91 -9.82 15.43
CA SER A 23 2.16 -8.78 16.45
C SER A 23 2.41 -9.31 17.86
N LYS A 24 1.93 -10.51 18.19
CA LYS A 24 2.14 -11.15 19.51
C LYS A 24 3.18 -12.27 19.52
N VAL A 25 3.86 -12.51 18.39
CA VAL A 25 4.85 -13.59 18.29
C VAL A 25 6.13 -13.20 19.02
N GLU A 26 6.52 -13.99 20.02
CA GLU A 26 7.76 -13.76 20.78
C GLU A 26 8.98 -14.50 20.20
N SER A 27 8.77 -15.53 19.37
CA SER A 27 9.87 -16.26 18.74
C SER A 27 9.49 -16.80 17.38
N MET A 28 10.37 -16.57 16.40
CA MET A 28 10.31 -17.05 15.03
C MET A 28 11.44 -18.05 14.72
N ALA A 29 11.99 -18.69 15.75
CA ALA A 29 13.10 -19.61 15.60
C ALA A 29 12.77 -20.76 14.64
N GLY A 30 13.61 -20.95 13.63
CA GLY A 30 13.50 -22.00 12.61
C GLY A 30 12.28 -21.91 11.71
N LEU A 31 11.57 -20.77 11.65
CA LEU A 31 10.25 -20.67 11.02
C LEU A 31 10.19 -21.28 9.60
N PHE A 32 11.20 -21.01 8.78
CA PHE A 32 11.36 -21.52 7.41
C PHE A 32 12.59 -22.41 7.24
N GLY A 33 13.29 -22.76 8.34
CA GLY A 33 14.56 -23.49 8.25
C GLY A 33 14.37 -24.88 7.63
N GLY A 34 15.13 -25.23 6.60
CA GLY A 34 15.02 -26.49 5.86
C GLY A 34 14.05 -26.47 4.69
N CYS A 35 13.58 -25.29 4.26
CA CYS A 35 12.78 -25.15 3.04
C CYS A 35 13.67 -25.10 1.79
N ASP A 36 14.31 -26.22 1.46
CA ASP A 36 15.40 -26.27 0.48
C ASP A 36 15.04 -25.76 -0.93
N LYS A 37 13.77 -25.87 -1.34
CA LYS A 37 13.29 -25.47 -2.68
C LYS A 37 12.67 -24.07 -2.74
N LEU A 38 12.56 -23.38 -1.61
CA LEU A 38 11.99 -22.03 -1.56
C LEU A 38 12.97 -21.04 -2.19
N THR A 39 12.51 -20.26 -3.17
CA THR A 39 13.39 -19.37 -3.95
C THR A 39 13.28 -17.91 -3.57
N TYR A 40 12.12 -17.47 -3.12
CA TYR A 40 11.85 -16.12 -2.66
C TYR A 40 10.77 -16.15 -1.57
N LEU A 41 10.81 -15.20 -0.65
CA LEU A 41 9.78 -14.98 0.36
C LEU A 41 9.50 -13.49 0.52
N ASP A 42 8.23 -13.11 0.49
CA ASP A 42 7.82 -11.77 0.94
C ASP A 42 7.29 -11.84 2.38
N LEU A 43 7.94 -11.12 3.29
CA LEU A 43 7.53 -11.01 4.70
C LEU A 43 7.25 -9.56 5.11
N SER A 44 6.97 -8.66 4.17
CA SER A 44 6.72 -7.22 4.41
C SER A 44 5.50 -6.91 5.26
N THR A 45 4.67 -7.90 5.58
CA THR A 45 3.50 -7.75 6.45
C THR A 45 3.77 -8.23 7.88
N PHE A 46 4.93 -8.82 8.16
CA PHE A 46 5.23 -9.36 9.47
C PHE A 46 5.54 -8.21 10.44
N ASP A 47 4.76 -8.14 11.51
CA ASP A 47 5.12 -7.40 12.72
C ASP A 47 6.01 -8.28 13.60
N THR A 48 7.28 -7.89 13.75
CA THR A 48 8.25 -8.58 14.59
C THR A 48 8.60 -7.82 15.87
N SER A 49 7.85 -6.77 16.24
CA SER A 49 8.20 -5.85 17.33
C SER A 49 8.25 -6.50 18.72
N ASN A 50 7.72 -7.72 18.87
CA ASN A 50 7.74 -8.51 20.10
C ASN A 50 8.63 -9.75 20.03
N VAL A 51 9.27 -10.01 18.89
CA VAL A 51 10.13 -11.19 18.70
C VAL A 51 11.46 -10.99 19.45
N THR A 52 11.82 -11.97 20.28
CA THR A 52 13.09 -12.02 21.02
C THR A 52 14.09 -13.00 20.42
N SER A 53 13.65 -13.91 19.54
CA SER A 53 14.53 -14.90 18.90
C SER A 53 14.13 -15.21 17.46
N MET A 54 15.10 -15.09 16.55
CA MET A 54 15.03 -15.40 15.12
C MET A 54 16.05 -16.48 14.73
N SER A 55 16.50 -17.30 15.70
CA SER A 55 17.55 -18.29 15.45
C SER A 55 17.13 -19.32 14.40
N ASN A 56 18.01 -19.63 13.47
CA ASN A 56 17.85 -20.58 12.37
C ASN A 56 16.63 -20.31 11.47
N MET A 57 16.07 -19.09 11.46
CA MET A 57 14.81 -18.77 10.79
C MET A 57 14.75 -19.21 9.33
N PHE A 58 15.86 -19.07 8.59
CA PHE A 58 16.01 -19.50 7.19
C PHE A 58 17.13 -20.53 7.01
N HIS A 59 17.58 -21.20 8.07
CA HIS A 59 18.67 -22.17 7.99
C HIS A 59 18.43 -23.20 6.87
N THR A 60 19.45 -23.54 6.08
CA THR A 60 19.40 -24.52 4.99
C THR A 60 18.34 -24.25 3.91
N CYS A 61 17.85 -23.03 3.73
CA CYS A 61 17.04 -22.70 2.54
C CYS A 61 17.94 -22.61 1.29
N LEU A 62 18.37 -23.78 0.78
CA LEU A 62 19.43 -23.89 -0.22
C LEU A 62 19.13 -23.12 -1.52
N SER A 63 17.87 -23.04 -1.93
CA SER A 63 17.44 -22.37 -3.16
C SER A 63 17.03 -20.90 -2.97
N LEU A 64 17.06 -20.37 -1.74
CA LEU A 64 16.57 -19.02 -1.43
C LEU A 64 17.51 -17.97 -2.03
N LYS A 65 16.99 -17.21 -3.00
CA LYS A 65 17.73 -16.17 -3.73
C LYS A 65 17.55 -14.77 -3.12
N GLY A 66 16.42 -14.55 -2.44
CA GLY A 66 16.09 -13.29 -1.78
C GLY A 66 14.93 -13.44 -0.79
N VAL A 67 14.82 -12.49 0.14
CA VAL A 67 13.71 -12.39 1.09
C VAL A 67 13.43 -10.91 1.35
N ASN A 68 12.16 -10.52 1.36
CA ASN A 68 11.73 -9.17 1.73
C ASN A 68 11.58 -9.09 3.26
N LEU A 69 12.47 -8.33 3.91
CA LEU A 69 12.51 -8.14 5.37
C LEU A 69 12.18 -6.69 5.77
N SER A 70 11.57 -5.92 4.87
CA SER A 70 11.39 -4.46 5.04
C SER A 70 10.59 -4.07 6.29
N SER A 71 9.66 -4.90 6.76
CA SER A 71 8.85 -4.60 7.96
C SER A 71 9.46 -5.04 9.28
N PHE A 72 10.62 -5.72 9.26
CA PHE A 72 11.17 -6.32 10.46
C PHE A 72 11.65 -5.23 11.43
N ASN A 73 11.03 -5.21 12.61
CA ASN A 73 11.53 -4.53 13.79
C ASN A 73 12.27 -5.55 14.67
N THR A 74 13.60 -5.46 14.74
CA THR A 74 14.43 -6.39 15.51
C THR A 74 14.89 -5.85 16.86
N SER A 75 14.35 -4.71 17.31
CA SER A 75 14.85 -3.98 18.48
C SER A 75 14.77 -4.78 19.80
N LYS A 76 13.99 -5.86 19.86
CA LYS A 76 13.89 -6.76 21.03
C LYS A 76 14.57 -8.12 20.84
N VAL A 77 15.15 -8.38 19.67
CA VAL A 77 15.76 -9.67 19.36
C VAL A 77 17.07 -9.82 20.14
N GLU A 78 17.22 -10.92 20.87
CA GLU A 78 18.44 -11.27 21.61
C GLU A 78 19.26 -12.38 20.93
N ASN A 79 18.64 -13.17 20.04
CA ASN A 79 19.29 -14.33 19.40
C ASN A 79 18.99 -14.42 17.89
N MET A 80 20.04 -14.31 17.06
CA MET A 80 20.04 -14.46 15.60
C MET A 80 20.94 -15.62 15.11
N GLU A 81 21.26 -16.57 15.99
CA GLU A 81 22.10 -17.73 15.67
C GLU A 81 21.62 -18.43 14.41
N GLY A 82 22.49 -18.59 13.42
CA GLY A 82 22.23 -19.38 12.22
C GLY A 82 21.10 -18.86 11.34
N MET A 83 20.64 -17.60 11.50
CA MET A 83 19.44 -17.08 10.83
C MET A 83 19.41 -17.36 9.32
N PHE A 84 20.53 -17.20 8.62
CA PHE A 84 20.69 -17.50 7.19
C PHE A 84 21.70 -18.63 6.91
N ARG A 85 22.07 -19.42 7.91
CA ARG A 85 23.09 -20.47 7.76
C ARG A 85 22.75 -21.41 6.61
N ASN A 86 23.67 -21.56 5.67
CA ASN A 86 23.61 -22.41 4.49
C ASN A 86 22.52 -22.00 3.48
N CYS A 87 22.14 -20.72 3.42
CA CYS A 87 21.36 -20.16 2.31
C CYS A 87 22.27 -19.94 1.07
N SER A 88 22.77 -21.03 0.50
CA SER A 88 23.85 -20.99 -0.50
C SER A 88 23.49 -20.29 -1.82
N SER A 89 22.19 -20.12 -2.14
CA SER A 89 21.72 -19.40 -3.34
C SER A 89 21.53 -17.89 -3.15
N LEU A 90 21.68 -17.37 -1.93
CA LEU A 90 21.40 -15.99 -1.58
C LEU A 90 22.49 -15.06 -2.15
N ARG A 91 22.10 -14.07 -2.95
CA ARG A 91 23.06 -13.16 -3.64
C ARG A 91 23.21 -11.81 -2.97
N SER A 92 22.15 -11.34 -2.34
CA SER A 92 22.08 -10.09 -1.61
C SER A 92 21.07 -10.20 -0.48
N LEU A 93 21.22 -9.36 0.54
CA LEU A 93 20.27 -9.19 1.64
C LEU A 93 20.12 -7.71 1.94
N ASP A 94 18.88 -7.23 2.05
CA ASP A 94 18.60 -5.91 2.61
C ASP A 94 18.34 -6.07 4.12
N LEU A 95 19.27 -5.55 4.93
CA LEU A 95 19.22 -5.62 6.40
C LEU A 95 19.15 -4.23 7.04
N LYS A 96 18.90 -3.17 6.26
CA LYS A 96 19.04 -1.77 6.73
C LYS A 96 18.12 -1.39 7.90
N ASN A 97 17.01 -2.12 8.08
CA ASN A 97 16.02 -1.89 9.13
C ASN A 97 16.32 -2.70 10.42
N PHE A 98 17.38 -3.51 10.44
CA PHE A 98 17.73 -4.32 11.61
C PHE A 98 18.38 -3.43 12.66
N ASP A 99 17.69 -3.29 13.79
CA ASP A 99 18.22 -2.78 15.05
C ASP A 99 18.69 -3.98 15.89
N THR A 100 20.00 -4.12 16.08
CA THR A 100 20.60 -5.30 16.72
C THR A 100 21.20 -5.03 18.09
N HIS A 101 20.93 -3.87 18.70
CA HIS A 101 21.58 -3.45 19.96
C HIS A 101 21.37 -4.40 21.15
N ASN A 102 20.32 -5.24 21.11
CA ASN A 102 20.03 -6.25 22.14
C ASN A 102 20.50 -7.66 21.78
N VAL A 103 21.02 -7.89 20.57
CA VAL A 103 21.40 -9.23 20.09
C VAL A 103 22.72 -9.66 20.74
N LYS A 104 22.68 -10.81 21.43
CA LYS A 104 23.84 -11.41 22.11
C LYS A 104 24.51 -12.51 21.28
N CYS A 105 23.74 -13.26 20.49
CA CYS A 105 24.22 -14.41 19.72
C CYS A 105 24.06 -14.21 18.20
N TYR A 106 25.19 -14.16 17.49
CA TYR A 106 25.31 -14.10 16.02
C TYR A 106 25.96 -15.36 15.42
N ASN A 107 26.16 -16.39 16.24
CA ASN A 107 26.85 -17.62 15.83
C ASN A 107 26.30 -18.14 14.49
N ALA A 108 27.20 -18.40 13.55
CA ALA A 108 26.90 -18.95 12.24
C ALA A 108 25.82 -18.21 11.42
N MET A 109 25.52 -16.94 11.71
CA MET A 109 24.40 -16.21 11.10
C MET A 109 24.37 -16.31 9.56
N PHE A 110 25.52 -16.21 8.91
CA PHE A 110 25.68 -16.30 7.45
C PHE A 110 26.53 -17.49 7.00
N LEU A 111 26.86 -18.44 7.89
CA LEU A 111 27.73 -19.58 7.59
C LEU A 111 27.31 -20.30 6.30
N PHE A 112 28.22 -20.48 5.33
CA PHE A 112 27.97 -21.09 4.00
C PHE A 112 26.96 -20.37 3.09
N CYS A 113 26.80 -19.05 3.20
CA CYS A 113 26.10 -18.24 2.19
C CYS A 113 27.00 -17.97 0.98
N ASN A 114 27.28 -19.03 0.20
CA ASN A 114 28.37 -19.06 -0.78
C ASN A 114 28.28 -18.02 -1.91
N LEU A 115 27.09 -17.52 -2.25
CA LEU A 115 26.88 -16.55 -3.33
C LEU A 115 26.69 -15.09 -2.88
N LEU A 116 26.68 -14.82 -1.57
CA LEU A 116 26.68 -13.44 -1.08
C LEU A 116 28.00 -12.78 -1.47
N THR A 117 27.94 -11.61 -2.12
CA THR A 117 29.14 -10.89 -2.59
C THR A 117 29.44 -9.64 -1.76
N VAL A 118 28.40 -8.95 -1.30
CA VAL A 118 28.51 -7.78 -0.44
C VAL A 118 27.46 -7.92 0.66
N LEU A 119 27.86 -7.61 1.89
CA LEU A 119 26.95 -7.56 3.03
C LEU A 119 27.02 -6.17 3.66
N ASP A 120 25.88 -5.48 3.72
CA ASP A 120 25.75 -4.19 4.38
C ASP A 120 25.18 -4.39 5.77
N LEU A 121 26.04 -4.28 6.78
CA LEU A 121 25.73 -4.36 8.21
C LEU A 121 25.85 -2.99 8.87
N THR A 122 25.68 -1.90 8.11
CA THR A 122 25.87 -0.53 8.66
C THR A 122 24.85 -0.12 9.72
N SER A 123 23.71 -0.83 9.81
CA SER A 123 22.71 -0.64 10.87
C SER A 123 23.00 -1.50 12.12
N PHE A 124 23.93 -2.45 12.06
CA PHE A 124 24.17 -3.36 13.17
C PHE A 124 24.87 -2.63 14.31
N ASP A 125 24.24 -2.70 15.48
CA ASP A 125 24.82 -2.36 16.76
C ASP A 125 25.21 -3.67 17.46
N THR A 126 26.51 -3.87 17.68
CA THR A 126 27.04 -5.12 18.25
C THR A 126 27.58 -4.95 19.66
N HIS A 127 27.27 -3.84 20.36
CA HIS A 127 27.74 -3.61 21.73
C HIS A 127 27.32 -4.72 22.71
N SER A 128 26.15 -5.34 22.51
CA SER A 128 25.67 -6.45 23.35
C SER A 128 26.11 -7.84 22.86
N ALA A 129 26.91 -7.94 21.80
CA ALA A 129 27.28 -9.21 21.23
C ALA A 129 28.24 -9.99 22.15
N GLU A 130 27.89 -11.23 22.46
CA GLU A 130 28.69 -12.14 23.29
C GLU A 130 29.30 -13.28 22.46
N MET A 131 28.60 -13.73 21.40
CA MET A 131 28.99 -14.90 20.59
C MET A 131 28.86 -14.60 19.09
N MET A 132 29.95 -14.78 18.34
CA MET A 132 30.03 -14.58 16.89
C MET A 132 30.83 -15.69 16.16
N ASP A 133 30.87 -16.90 16.72
CA ASP A 133 31.54 -18.06 16.13
C ASP A 133 31.03 -18.33 14.72
N MET A 134 31.95 -18.53 13.77
CA MET A 134 31.65 -18.89 12.37
C MET A 134 30.64 -17.97 11.65
N MET A 135 30.44 -16.72 12.11
CA MET A 135 29.39 -15.83 11.61
C MET A 135 29.36 -15.71 10.07
N PHE A 136 30.53 -15.63 9.43
CA PHE A 136 30.69 -15.53 7.98
C PHE A 136 31.37 -16.74 7.34
N ALA A 137 31.72 -17.77 8.12
CA ALA A 137 32.56 -18.84 7.62
C ALA A 137 31.95 -19.53 6.38
N GLY A 138 32.79 -19.87 5.42
CA GLY A 138 32.41 -20.50 4.17
C GLY A 138 31.67 -19.60 3.18
N CYS A 139 31.53 -18.29 3.42
CA CYS A 139 30.99 -17.36 2.41
C CYS A 139 32.01 -17.10 1.29
N LEU A 140 32.20 -18.07 0.39
CA LEU A 140 33.29 -18.10 -0.60
C LEU A 140 33.33 -16.87 -1.53
N SER A 141 32.17 -16.32 -1.88
CA SER A 141 32.05 -15.17 -2.81
C SER A 141 32.02 -13.82 -2.11
N LEU A 142 32.05 -13.78 -0.77
CA LEU A 142 31.90 -12.53 -0.01
C LEU A 142 33.15 -11.69 -0.16
N ARG A 143 33.00 -10.52 -0.80
CA ARG A 143 34.09 -9.59 -1.15
C ARG A 143 34.20 -8.42 -0.19
N LYS A 144 33.07 -7.91 0.30
CA LYS A 144 33.01 -6.77 1.21
C LYS A 144 31.96 -6.94 2.29
N ILE A 145 32.28 -6.48 3.49
CA ILE A 145 31.37 -6.32 4.60
C ILE A 145 31.43 -4.85 5.03
N TYR A 146 30.31 -4.14 4.95
CA TYR A 146 30.21 -2.76 5.40
C TYR A 146 29.65 -2.71 6.83
N VAL A 147 30.26 -1.90 7.69
CA VAL A 147 29.81 -1.70 9.07
C VAL A 147 29.75 -0.22 9.41
N GLY A 148 28.88 0.12 10.37
CA GLY A 148 28.70 1.48 10.86
C GLY A 148 29.51 1.74 12.13
N SER A 149 29.35 2.93 12.71
CA SER A 149 30.06 3.35 13.93
C SER A 149 29.70 2.52 15.17
N ASN A 150 28.57 1.80 15.15
CA ASN A 150 28.09 1.00 16.28
C ASN A 150 28.57 -0.45 16.23
N TRP A 151 29.42 -0.81 15.27
CA TRP A 151 30.10 -2.10 15.24
C TRP A 151 31.20 -2.13 16.31
N ASN A 152 30.93 -2.83 17.41
CA ASN A 152 31.81 -3.00 18.56
C ASN A 152 31.94 -4.50 18.89
N THR A 153 33.18 -4.97 19.07
CA THR A 153 33.49 -6.38 19.34
C THR A 153 34.10 -6.62 20.73
N GLU A 154 34.14 -5.61 21.60
CA GLU A 154 34.83 -5.66 22.90
C GLU A 154 34.18 -6.66 23.88
N ASN A 155 32.85 -6.85 23.79
CA ASN A 155 32.11 -7.75 24.67
C ASN A 155 32.00 -9.20 24.15
N VAL A 156 32.55 -9.47 22.95
CA VAL A 156 32.45 -10.79 22.32
C VAL A 156 33.42 -11.76 22.99
N GLY A 157 32.89 -12.77 23.68
CA GLY A 157 33.66 -13.81 24.36
C GLY A 157 34.01 -15.01 23.48
N SER A 158 33.27 -15.24 22.39
CA SER A 158 33.45 -16.39 21.49
C SER A 158 33.38 -15.96 20.02
N SER A 159 34.42 -16.29 19.22
CA SER A 159 34.56 -15.86 17.82
C SER A 159 35.34 -16.83 16.93
N GLU A 160 35.37 -18.11 17.31
CA GLU A 160 36.12 -19.15 16.61
C GLU A 160 35.74 -19.18 15.13
N LYS A 161 36.75 -19.07 14.26
CA LYS A 161 36.62 -19.22 12.81
C LYS A 161 35.61 -18.26 12.15
N MET A 162 35.33 -17.10 12.75
CA MET A 162 34.40 -16.09 12.23
C MET A 162 34.45 -15.89 10.70
N PHE A 163 35.64 -15.81 10.10
CA PHE A 163 35.87 -15.58 8.67
C PHE A 163 36.42 -16.78 7.89
N ALA A 164 36.49 -17.97 8.50
CA ALA A 164 37.16 -19.12 7.87
C ALA A 164 36.55 -19.47 6.50
N GLY A 165 37.35 -19.54 5.44
CA GLY A 165 36.88 -19.82 4.08
C GLY A 165 36.30 -18.62 3.32
N CYS A 166 36.37 -17.38 3.83
CA CYS A 166 35.98 -16.18 3.08
C CYS A 166 37.07 -15.75 2.09
N GLU A 167 37.45 -16.62 1.15
CA GLU A 167 38.64 -16.46 0.30
C GLU A 167 38.62 -15.22 -0.61
N SER A 168 37.43 -14.70 -0.92
CA SER A 168 37.26 -13.51 -1.75
C SER A 168 37.26 -12.18 -0.96
N LEU A 169 37.34 -12.24 0.37
CA LEU A 169 37.13 -11.09 1.25
C LEU A 169 38.32 -10.13 1.19
N ILE A 170 38.02 -8.85 1.00
CA ILE A 170 39.00 -7.76 0.95
C ILE A 170 38.51 -6.63 1.87
N GLY A 171 39.34 -6.27 2.85
CA GLY A 171 39.10 -5.15 3.76
C GLY A 171 39.03 -3.81 3.03
N GLY A 172 38.44 -2.80 3.67
CA GLY A 172 38.21 -1.48 3.07
C GLY A 172 39.47 -0.78 2.53
N SER A 173 40.64 -1.06 3.10
CA SER A 173 41.95 -0.54 2.70
C SER A 173 42.80 -1.58 1.95
N GLY A 174 42.19 -2.67 1.49
CA GLY A 174 42.81 -3.67 0.63
C GLY A 174 43.42 -4.89 1.35
N THR A 175 43.22 -5.05 2.66
CA THR A 175 43.69 -6.24 3.38
C THR A 175 43.01 -7.50 2.82
N GLN A 176 43.81 -8.42 2.27
CA GLN A 176 43.31 -9.67 1.69
C GLN A 176 43.08 -10.73 2.78
N TYR A 177 42.07 -11.58 2.57
CA TYR A 177 41.82 -12.76 3.41
C TYR A 177 43.09 -13.60 3.67
N ASN A 178 43.26 -14.01 4.92
CA ASN A 178 44.29 -14.93 5.37
C ASN A 178 43.67 -16.05 6.22
N LYS A 179 43.95 -17.30 5.84
CA LYS A 179 43.47 -18.52 6.54
C LYS A 179 43.91 -18.65 7.99
N ASP A 180 45.00 -17.98 8.37
CA ASP A 180 45.52 -18.01 9.74
C ASP A 180 44.89 -16.90 10.62
N ASN A 181 44.24 -15.90 9.99
CA ASN A 181 43.61 -14.75 10.64
C ASN A 181 42.10 -14.78 10.36
N VAL A 182 41.38 -15.63 11.09
CA VAL A 182 39.97 -15.93 10.82
C VAL A 182 39.04 -15.66 11.99
N ASP A 183 39.55 -15.10 13.09
CA ASP A 183 38.79 -14.77 14.28
C ASP A 183 38.48 -13.25 14.37
N ILE A 184 38.00 -12.82 15.53
CA ILE A 184 37.60 -11.45 15.79
C ILE A 184 38.72 -10.41 15.70
N SER A 185 39.99 -10.83 15.73
CA SER A 185 41.11 -9.90 15.63
C SER A 185 41.13 -9.11 14.32
N TYR A 186 40.41 -9.58 13.29
CA TYR A 186 40.23 -8.90 12.00
C TYR A 186 38.81 -8.35 11.79
N ALA A 187 37.93 -8.44 12.80
CA ALA A 187 36.54 -7.99 12.76
C ALA A 187 36.38 -6.49 13.08
N HIS A 188 37.24 -5.65 12.51
CA HIS A 188 37.18 -4.20 12.62
C HIS A 188 37.41 -3.54 11.26
N ILE A 189 37.13 -2.24 11.17
CA ILE A 189 37.36 -1.45 9.96
C ILE A 189 38.86 -1.52 9.61
N ASP A 190 39.13 -1.87 8.35
CA ASP A 190 40.46 -2.07 7.81
C ASP A 190 41.23 -0.74 7.73
N GLY A 191 42.22 -0.57 8.60
CA GLY A 191 43.15 0.56 8.60
C GLY A 191 44.38 0.34 7.71
N GLY A 192 44.34 -0.66 6.82
CA GLY A 192 45.45 -1.02 5.94
C GLY A 192 46.58 -1.70 6.71
N THR A 193 47.81 -1.59 6.20
CA THR A 193 48.97 -2.35 6.74
C THR A 193 49.28 -2.08 8.21
N SER A 194 48.86 -0.94 8.77
CA SER A 194 49.06 -0.59 10.18
C SER A 194 48.02 -1.18 11.13
N ASN A 195 46.83 -1.53 10.62
CA ASN A 195 45.74 -2.09 11.40
C ASN A 195 44.85 -2.94 10.47
N PRO A 196 45.35 -4.11 10.02
CA PRO A 196 44.69 -4.91 9.01
C PRO A 196 43.38 -5.47 9.54
N GLY A 197 42.27 -5.23 8.83
CA GLY A 197 40.95 -5.75 9.15
C GLY A 197 40.20 -6.18 7.90
N TYR A 198 39.07 -6.86 8.05
CA TYR A 198 38.25 -7.31 6.91
C TYR A 198 37.00 -6.45 6.66
N LEU A 199 36.70 -5.48 7.52
CA LEU A 199 35.50 -4.67 7.41
C LEU A 199 35.79 -3.35 6.70
N SER A 200 34.78 -2.84 6.01
CA SER A 200 34.79 -1.53 5.37
C SER A 200 33.88 -0.58 6.13
N GLU A 201 34.29 0.68 6.28
CA GLU A 201 33.38 1.72 6.77
C GLU A 201 32.25 1.92 5.76
N GLY A 202 31.01 1.82 6.22
CA GLY A 202 29.83 2.12 5.41
C GLY A 202 29.04 3.28 6.00
N THR A 203 28.43 4.07 5.13
CA THR A 203 27.51 5.14 5.53
C THR A 203 26.15 4.57 5.91
N SER A 204 25.75 4.67 7.18
CA SER A 204 24.45 4.19 7.66
C SER A 204 23.31 5.06 7.12
N LEU A 205 22.19 4.40 6.76
CA LEU A 205 20.93 5.06 6.47
C LEU A 205 20.41 5.70 7.75
N SER A 206 20.06 6.99 7.73
CA SER A 206 19.57 7.66 8.93
C SER A 206 18.50 8.68 8.62
N ALA A 207 17.53 8.83 9.53
CA ALA A 207 16.57 9.91 9.49
C ALA A 207 17.17 11.14 10.17
N TYR A 208 17.18 12.28 9.48
CA TYR A 208 17.74 13.52 10.02
C TYR A 208 17.10 14.74 9.38
N ALA A 209 17.17 15.87 10.10
CA ALA A 209 16.86 17.17 9.57
C ALA A 209 18.15 17.91 9.22
N GLN A 210 18.13 18.64 8.11
CA GLN A 210 19.22 19.50 7.65
C GLN A 210 18.70 20.94 7.61
N TYR A 211 19.37 21.85 8.31
CA TYR A 211 19.18 23.28 8.11
C TYR A 211 20.25 23.84 7.17
N TYR A 212 19.81 24.43 6.06
CA TYR A 212 20.68 25.13 5.11
C TYR A 212 19.95 26.30 4.47
N ASN A 213 20.55 27.49 4.56
CA ASN A 213 20.08 28.72 3.89
C ASN A 213 18.58 29.03 4.07
N GLY A 214 18.06 28.96 5.30
CA GLY A 214 16.66 29.26 5.60
C GLY A 214 15.66 28.15 5.28
N THR A 215 16.14 26.97 4.85
CA THR A 215 15.32 25.78 4.62
C THR A 215 15.68 24.68 5.62
N LEU A 216 14.67 24.06 6.23
CA LEU A 216 14.82 22.86 7.06
C LEU A 216 14.29 21.65 6.27
N THR A 217 15.19 20.77 5.82
CA THR A 217 14.82 19.60 5.02
C THR A 217 15.01 18.30 5.79
N PHE A 218 14.03 17.40 5.73
CA PHE A 218 14.04 16.08 6.37
C PHE A 218 14.41 15.02 5.34
N TYR A 219 15.41 14.20 5.66
CA TYR A 219 15.93 13.13 4.81
C TYR A 219 15.96 11.80 5.55
N TYR A 220 15.85 10.72 4.79
CA TYR A 220 16.17 9.36 5.26
C TYR A 220 17.11 8.71 4.24
N ASP A 221 18.39 9.07 4.36
CA ASP A 221 19.42 8.67 3.38
C ASP A 221 20.79 8.42 4.04
N LYS A 222 21.74 7.97 3.22
CA LYS A 222 23.15 7.75 3.59
C LYS A 222 24.03 9.00 3.42
N GLN A 223 23.46 10.12 2.99
CA GLN A 223 24.18 11.34 2.59
C GLN A 223 24.31 12.36 3.72
N LYS A 224 23.89 12.02 4.94
CA LYS A 224 23.96 12.91 6.11
C LYS A 224 25.33 13.55 6.28
N ALA A 225 26.43 12.82 6.08
CA ALA A 225 27.77 13.34 6.30
C ALA A 225 28.19 14.35 5.21
N SER A 226 27.88 14.06 3.94
CA SER A 226 28.31 14.84 2.76
C SER A 226 27.52 16.12 2.54
N ARG A 227 26.31 16.22 3.10
CA ARG A 227 25.43 17.39 2.98
C ARG A 227 25.96 18.63 3.72
N VAL A 228 25.88 19.80 3.08
CA VAL A 228 26.34 21.10 3.63
C VAL A 228 25.30 21.71 4.57
N GLY A 229 25.70 22.36 5.65
CA GLY A 229 24.78 22.97 6.63
C GLY A 229 24.74 22.19 7.95
N ASN A 230 23.84 22.58 8.85
CA ASN A 230 23.68 21.92 10.13
C ASN A 230 22.81 20.67 9.97
N LYS A 231 23.21 19.55 10.56
CA LYS A 231 22.48 18.28 10.49
C LYS A 231 22.12 17.80 11.88
N TYR A 232 20.88 17.39 12.07
CA TYR A 232 20.30 17.08 13.37
C TYR A 232 19.67 15.69 13.32
N PRO A 233 19.92 14.82 14.31
CA PRO A 233 19.06 13.64 14.50
C PRO A 233 17.62 14.10 14.77
N LEU A 234 16.65 13.24 14.46
CA LEU A 234 15.27 13.44 14.93
C LEU A 234 15.21 13.21 16.44
N ASN A 235 14.38 13.97 17.14
CA ASN A 235 14.14 13.81 18.57
C ASN A 235 13.24 12.59 18.84
N SER A 236 13.46 11.93 19.97
CA SER A 236 12.58 10.92 20.56
C SER A 236 11.77 11.54 21.70
N ASP A 237 10.54 11.08 21.90
CA ASP A 237 9.66 11.52 23.01
C ASP A 237 9.55 13.06 23.12
N ALA A 238 9.48 13.61 24.33
CA ALA A 238 9.33 15.05 24.59
C ALA A 238 10.66 15.84 24.57
N GLN A 239 11.65 15.39 23.79
CA GLN A 239 12.94 16.08 23.67
C GLN A 239 12.86 17.24 22.66
N ILE A 240 13.43 18.40 23.00
CA ILE A 240 13.49 19.55 22.08
C ILE A 240 14.48 19.25 20.94
N PRO A 241 14.09 19.44 19.66
CA PRO A 241 14.95 19.11 18.53
C PRO A 241 16.18 20.03 18.43
N GLY A 242 17.28 19.50 17.90
CA GLY A 242 18.56 20.21 17.85
C GLY A 242 18.53 21.53 17.08
N TRP A 243 17.76 21.64 15.99
CA TRP A 243 17.62 22.89 15.24
C TRP A 243 16.93 24.01 16.02
N TYR A 244 16.12 23.65 17.03
CA TYR A 244 15.55 24.61 17.96
C TYR A 244 16.62 25.12 18.93
N ASN A 245 17.38 24.18 19.53
CA ASN A 245 18.43 24.50 20.50
C ASN A 245 19.55 25.37 19.90
N ASP A 246 19.90 25.13 18.63
CA ASP A 246 20.89 25.93 17.90
C ASP A 246 20.36 27.31 17.46
N GLY A 247 19.08 27.60 17.67
CA GLY A 247 18.46 28.87 17.28
C GLY A 247 18.13 29.00 15.79
N ASN A 248 18.39 27.96 14.98
CA ASN A 248 18.18 27.99 13.53
C ASN A 248 16.70 28.15 13.13
N TYR A 249 15.77 27.66 13.97
CA TYR A 249 14.33 27.81 13.78
C TYR A 249 13.87 29.25 13.49
N LYS A 250 14.55 30.27 14.03
CA LYS A 250 14.22 31.70 13.85
C LYS A 250 14.38 32.21 12.42
N ASN A 251 15.11 31.46 11.59
CA ASN A 251 15.45 31.82 10.22
C ASN A 251 14.83 30.86 9.19
N VAL A 252 14.11 29.83 9.63
CA VAL A 252 13.44 28.90 8.73
C VAL A 252 12.26 29.62 8.04
N THR A 253 12.29 29.63 6.72
CA THR A 253 11.25 30.18 5.85
C THR A 253 10.47 29.08 5.11
N GLN A 254 11.09 27.92 4.96
CA GLN A 254 10.54 26.74 4.30
C GLN A 254 10.93 25.46 5.04
N VAL A 255 9.99 24.53 5.15
CA VAL A 255 10.25 23.14 5.55
C VAL A 255 10.02 22.24 4.35
N VAL A 256 10.88 21.24 4.16
CA VAL A 256 10.80 20.27 3.07
C VAL A 256 10.93 18.87 3.64
N PHE A 257 10.05 17.95 3.27
CA PHE A 257 10.25 16.52 3.44
C PHE A 257 10.67 15.95 2.08
N ASP A 258 11.89 15.43 2.02
CA ASP A 258 12.40 14.78 0.82
C ASP A 258 11.69 13.43 0.59
N PRO A 259 11.46 12.97 -0.65
CA PRO A 259 10.83 11.69 -0.91
C PRO A 259 11.48 10.50 -0.21
N SER A 260 12.80 10.58 0.07
CA SER A 260 13.50 9.55 0.85
C SER A 260 12.88 9.34 2.24
N PHE A 261 12.25 10.37 2.82
CA PHE A 261 11.67 10.34 4.16
C PHE A 261 10.43 9.46 4.29
N ILE A 262 9.89 8.90 3.20
CA ILE A 262 8.66 8.08 3.22
C ILE A 262 8.76 6.88 4.17
N GLU A 263 9.96 6.34 4.41
CA GLU A 263 10.21 5.23 5.35
C GLU A 263 10.65 5.68 6.75
N ALA A 264 10.83 6.98 6.96
CA ALA A 264 11.03 7.49 8.31
C ALA A 264 9.74 7.30 9.12
N ARG A 265 9.85 6.64 10.27
CA ARG A 265 8.75 6.43 11.23
C ARG A 265 9.06 7.18 12.53
N PRO A 266 9.02 8.52 12.52
CA PRO A 266 9.32 9.32 13.70
C PRO A 266 8.43 8.93 14.88
N GLN A 267 9.04 8.73 16.05
CA GLN A 267 8.33 8.35 17.29
C GLN A 267 7.77 9.57 18.04
N SER A 268 8.15 10.79 17.61
CA SER A 268 7.72 12.06 18.17
C SER A 268 7.87 13.17 17.14
N THR A 269 6.95 14.12 17.16
CA THR A 269 7.07 15.41 16.45
C THR A 269 7.08 16.61 17.41
N TYR A 270 7.34 16.33 18.70
CA TYR A 270 7.41 17.33 19.77
C TYR A 270 8.31 18.50 19.35
N PHE A 271 7.78 19.72 19.42
CA PHE A 271 8.51 20.98 19.15
C PHE A 271 9.09 21.16 17.74
N TRP A 272 8.72 20.36 16.74
CA TRP A 272 9.40 20.39 15.43
C TRP A 272 9.44 21.77 14.76
N PHE A 273 8.30 22.41 14.53
CA PHE A 273 8.23 23.73 13.88
C PHE A 273 7.93 24.86 14.87
N ASN A 274 8.22 24.62 16.14
CA ASN A 274 7.96 25.57 17.22
C ASN A 274 8.71 26.90 16.98
N SER A 275 7.97 28.00 17.09
CA SER A 275 8.42 29.39 16.98
C SER A 275 9.06 29.74 15.63
N MET A 276 8.76 28.99 14.57
CA MET A 276 9.19 29.31 13.20
C MET A 276 8.32 30.43 12.59
N THR A 277 8.39 31.63 13.17
CA THR A 277 7.56 32.79 12.81
C THR A 277 7.72 33.30 11.37
N LYS A 278 8.79 32.87 10.66
CA LYS A 278 9.04 33.19 9.25
C LYS A 278 8.64 32.07 8.28
N LEU A 279 8.17 30.93 8.78
CA LEU A 279 7.76 29.78 7.96
C LEU A 279 6.54 30.13 7.12
N THR A 280 6.67 30.03 5.80
CA THR A 280 5.61 30.36 4.84
C THR A 280 5.15 29.16 4.02
N SER A 281 5.97 28.11 3.92
CA SER A 281 5.67 26.92 3.11
C SER A 281 6.22 25.66 3.76
N ILE A 282 5.44 24.59 3.68
CA ILE A 282 5.84 23.22 4.04
C ILE A 282 5.50 22.33 2.83
N THR A 283 6.47 21.61 2.29
CA THR A 283 6.28 20.74 1.11
C THR A 283 6.70 19.30 1.42
N GLY A 284 6.03 18.33 0.81
CA GLY A 284 6.34 16.90 0.98
C GLY A 284 5.70 16.26 2.22
N LEU A 285 4.67 16.86 2.82
CA LEU A 285 4.02 16.30 4.02
C LEU A 285 3.44 14.89 3.80
N GLU A 286 3.15 14.50 2.56
CA GLU A 286 2.79 13.15 2.16
C GLU A 286 3.87 12.09 2.47
N TYR A 287 5.13 12.51 2.60
CA TYR A 287 6.26 11.67 2.98
C TYR A 287 6.44 11.56 4.51
N LEU A 288 5.72 12.34 5.31
CA LEU A 288 5.76 12.26 6.77
C LEU A 288 4.73 11.24 7.28
N LYS A 289 5.20 10.11 7.83
CA LYS A 289 4.33 9.14 8.52
C LYS A 289 4.25 9.43 10.01
N THR A 290 3.09 9.90 10.47
CA THR A 290 2.87 10.30 11.88
C THR A 290 2.24 9.22 12.75
N SER A 291 1.87 8.06 12.20
CA SER A 291 1.19 6.98 12.93
C SER A 291 1.99 6.42 14.12
N GLY A 292 3.33 6.62 14.15
CA GLY A 292 4.19 6.25 15.26
C GLY A 292 4.41 7.35 16.32
N ALA A 293 3.92 8.57 16.10
CA ALA A 293 4.23 9.71 16.95
C ALA A 293 3.34 9.76 18.20
N ARG A 294 3.94 9.45 19.36
CA ARG A 294 3.22 9.41 20.65
C ARG A 294 2.84 10.79 21.19
N THR A 295 3.56 11.82 20.76
CA THR A 295 3.28 13.22 21.11
C THR A 295 3.52 14.12 19.90
N MET A 296 2.62 15.09 19.71
CA MET A 296 2.71 16.13 18.68
C MET A 296 2.62 17.53 19.30
N ARG A 297 2.89 17.63 20.61
CA ARG A 297 2.79 18.86 21.36
C ARG A 297 3.67 19.96 20.77
N ALA A 298 3.05 21.13 20.60
CA ALA A 298 3.68 22.33 20.09
C ALA A 298 4.37 22.18 18.72
N MET A 299 3.92 21.24 17.88
CA MET A 299 4.51 20.98 16.56
C MET A 299 4.50 22.23 15.65
N PHE A 300 3.40 22.99 15.60
CA PHE A 300 3.26 24.22 14.81
C PHE A 300 3.11 25.48 15.69
N TYR A 301 3.58 25.42 16.94
CA TYR A 301 3.52 26.56 17.87
C TYR A 301 4.17 27.81 17.24
N ASP A 302 3.47 28.93 17.27
CA ASP A 302 3.88 30.25 16.78
C ASP A 302 4.38 30.26 15.31
N CYS A 303 3.78 29.42 14.46
CA CYS A 303 3.94 29.49 13.00
C CYS A 303 3.11 30.63 12.38
N SER A 304 3.26 31.84 12.90
CA SER A 304 2.42 33.02 12.60
C SER A 304 2.54 33.59 11.18
N SER A 305 3.38 33.00 10.32
CA SER A 305 3.45 33.33 8.89
C SER A 305 2.74 32.34 7.96
N LEU A 306 2.32 31.17 8.46
CA LEU A 306 1.56 30.21 7.66
C LEU A 306 0.16 30.74 7.37
N THR A 307 -0.25 30.63 6.11
CA THR A 307 -1.59 31.03 5.64
C THR A 307 -2.45 29.81 5.26
N SER A 308 -1.81 28.69 4.96
CA SER A 308 -2.43 27.39 4.70
C SER A 308 -1.58 26.28 5.31
N LEU A 309 -2.22 25.17 5.66
CA LEU A 309 -1.56 23.96 6.16
C LEU A 309 -2.40 22.74 5.75
N ASP A 310 -1.81 21.82 5.00
CA ASP A 310 -2.45 20.56 4.62
C ASP A 310 -2.05 19.47 5.62
N LEU A 311 -3.05 18.90 6.31
CA LEU A 311 -2.89 17.84 7.30
C LEU A 311 -3.56 16.52 6.88
N SER A 312 -4.01 16.40 5.63
CA SER A 312 -4.85 15.28 5.15
C SER A 312 -4.21 13.89 5.30
N LYS A 313 -2.88 13.82 5.48
CA LYS A 313 -2.11 12.58 5.67
C LYS A 313 -1.66 12.34 7.11
N PHE A 314 -2.06 13.20 8.05
CA PHE A 314 -1.76 13.01 9.47
C PHE A 314 -2.64 11.92 10.05
N ASP A 315 -1.97 10.92 10.61
CA ASP A 315 -2.54 9.94 11.53
C ASP A 315 -2.14 10.31 12.96
N THR A 316 -3.12 10.63 13.80
CA THR A 316 -2.94 11.00 15.21
C THR A 316 -3.40 9.91 16.18
N SER A 317 -3.74 8.71 15.68
CA SER A 317 -4.36 7.63 16.47
C SER A 317 -3.54 7.17 17.67
N THR A 318 -2.22 7.34 17.63
CA THR A 318 -1.30 6.96 18.72
C THR A 318 -0.89 8.13 19.62
N ALA A 319 -1.26 9.37 19.28
CA ALA A 319 -0.85 10.55 20.02
C ALA A 319 -1.68 10.71 21.29
N SER A 320 -1.02 10.87 22.44
CA SER A 320 -1.69 11.17 23.72
C SER A 320 -1.71 12.67 24.07
N ASP A 321 -0.83 13.47 23.47
CA ASP A 321 -0.68 14.91 23.74
C ASP A 321 -0.64 15.72 22.44
N LEU A 322 -1.69 16.51 22.22
CA LEU A 322 -1.85 17.48 21.12
C LEU A 322 -1.82 18.93 21.63
N GLY A 323 -1.40 19.16 22.87
CA GLY A 323 -1.38 20.48 23.48
C GLY A 323 -0.52 21.47 22.69
N TYR A 324 -0.92 22.74 22.68
CA TYR A 324 -0.20 23.83 22.02
C TYR A 324 0.05 23.67 20.51
N MET A 325 -0.53 22.66 19.85
CA MET A 325 -0.13 22.26 18.49
C MET A 325 -0.17 23.41 17.48
N PHE A 326 -1.20 24.27 17.53
CA PHE A 326 -1.39 25.42 16.61
C PHE A 326 -1.38 26.78 17.33
N TRP A 327 -0.82 26.86 18.53
CA TRP A 327 -0.77 28.11 19.30
C TRP A 327 -0.20 29.26 18.46
N ASN A 328 -0.87 30.41 18.43
CA ASN A 328 -0.51 31.61 17.64
C ASN A 328 -0.26 31.38 16.14
N CYS A 329 -0.92 30.40 15.51
CA CYS A 329 -1.01 30.29 14.05
C CYS A 329 -1.99 31.34 13.47
N ASN A 330 -1.75 32.62 13.80
CA ASN A 330 -2.74 33.69 13.69
C ASN A 330 -3.11 34.12 12.26
N LYS A 331 -2.43 33.61 11.23
CA LYS A 331 -2.73 33.85 9.81
C LYS A 331 -3.46 32.70 9.11
N LEU A 332 -3.62 31.55 9.75
CA LEU A 332 -4.44 30.46 9.21
C LEU A 332 -5.90 30.91 9.22
N ALA A 333 -6.49 31.07 8.03
CA ALA A 333 -7.90 31.46 7.89
C ALA A 333 -8.86 30.26 7.97
N SER A 334 -8.35 29.08 7.64
CA SER A 334 -9.02 27.78 7.73
C SER A 334 -8.00 26.73 8.13
N LEU A 335 -8.48 25.65 8.76
CA LEU A 335 -7.67 24.52 9.14
C LEU A 335 -8.52 23.25 9.04
N ASP A 336 -8.15 22.36 8.13
CA ASP A 336 -8.79 21.04 8.02
C ASP A 336 -8.05 20.04 8.93
N ILE A 337 -8.80 19.49 9.88
CA ILE A 337 -8.35 18.50 10.87
C ILE A 337 -9.28 17.29 10.88
N SER A 338 -9.97 17.06 9.76
CA SER A 338 -10.93 15.96 9.61
C SER A 338 -10.28 14.57 9.71
N SER A 339 -8.97 14.45 9.44
CA SER A 339 -8.20 13.20 9.58
C SER A 339 -7.77 12.87 11.01
N PHE A 340 -7.98 13.76 11.99
CA PHE A 340 -7.49 13.55 13.35
C PHE A 340 -8.33 12.51 14.09
N ASN A 341 -7.68 11.46 14.57
CA ASN A 341 -8.21 10.51 15.54
C ASN A 341 -7.75 10.90 16.94
N THR A 342 -8.68 11.34 17.80
CA THR A 342 -8.36 11.84 19.15
C THR A 342 -8.68 10.86 20.28
N ASN A 343 -8.99 9.59 19.97
CA ASN A 343 -9.42 8.61 20.96
C ASN A 343 -8.42 8.39 22.10
N SER A 344 -7.11 8.52 21.82
CA SER A 344 -6.04 8.34 22.81
C SER A 344 -5.56 9.63 23.47
N VAL A 345 -6.10 10.79 23.07
CA VAL A 345 -5.63 12.10 23.53
C VAL A 345 -6.12 12.37 24.95
N THR A 346 -5.21 12.83 25.81
CA THR A 346 -5.50 13.24 27.20
C THR A 346 -5.27 14.73 27.45
N ASP A 347 -4.37 15.38 26.66
CA ASP A 347 -4.08 16.82 26.72
C ASP A 347 -4.30 17.47 25.33
N MET A 348 -5.19 18.46 25.27
CA MET A 348 -5.39 19.36 24.13
C MET A 348 -5.40 20.84 24.56
N GLY A 349 -4.82 21.13 25.73
CA GLY A 349 -4.74 22.49 26.25
C GLY A 349 -3.99 23.41 25.29
N TYR A 350 -4.45 24.65 25.19
CA TYR A 350 -3.84 25.70 24.36
C TYR A 350 -3.75 25.40 22.86
N MET A 351 -4.43 24.36 22.36
CA MET A 351 -4.24 23.86 20.99
C MET A 351 -4.41 24.93 19.91
N PHE A 352 -5.40 25.82 20.06
CA PHE A 352 -5.75 26.87 19.10
C PHE A 352 -5.61 28.29 19.67
N THR A 353 -5.04 28.48 20.87
CA THR A 353 -4.90 29.81 21.48
C THR A 353 -4.25 30.79 20.49
N TYR A 354 -4.77 32.02 20.39
CA TYR A 354 -4.30 33.06 19.46
C TYR A 354 -4.40 32.72 17.95
N CYS A 355 -5.23 31.75 17.53
CA CYS A 355 -5.56 31.55 16.11
C CYS A 355 -6.55 32.61 15.60
N GLN A 356 -6.12 33.87 15.55
CA GLN A 356 -6.99 35.04 15.34
C GLN A 356 -7.60 35.18 13.94
N SER A 357 -7.20 34.36 12.97
CA SER A 357 -7.78 34.39 11.61
C SER A 357 -8.76 33.26 11.33
N LEU A 358 -8.82 32.22 12.16
CA LEU A 358 -9.80 31.14 12.00
C LEU A 358 -11.21 31.70 12.19
N LYS A 359 -12.09 31.38 11.24
CA LYS A 359 -13.51 31.75 11.28
C LYS A 359 -14.40 30.62 11.75
N GLU A 360 -14.10 29.42 11.27
CA GLU A 360 -14.83 28.21 11.63
C GLU A 360 -13.82 27.11 11.94
N LEU A 361 -14.19 26.23 12.85
CA LEU A 361 -13.41 25.04 13.16
C LEU A 361 -14.35 23.85 13.29
N ASP A 362 -14.06 22.81 12.52
CA ASP A 362 -14.84 21.58 12.54
C ASP A 362 -14.17 20.52 13.41
N LEU A 363 -14.78 20.23 14.55
CA LEU A 363 -14.34 19.22 15.52
C LEU A 363 -15.33 18.05 15.58
N THR A 364 -16.18 17.84 14.57
CA THR A 364 -17.19 16.75 14.61
C THR A 364 -16.58 15.37 14.80
N ASN A 365 -15.34 15.16 14.32
CA ASN A 365 -14.65 13.87 14.42
C ASN A 365 -13.90 13.68 15.75
N PHE A 366 -13.87 14.69 16.62
CA PHE A 366 -13.12 14.61 17.87
C PHE A 366 -13.90 13.78 18.89
N ASN A 367 -13.25 12.72 19.39
CA ASN A 367 -13.63 12.03 20.61
C ASN A 367 -12.82 12.60 21.78
N THR A 368 -13.51 13.17 22.78
CA THR A 368 -12.88 13.79 23.94
C THR A 368 -13.16 13.06 25.25
N GLU A 369 -13.66 11.83 25.21
CA GLU A 369 -14.00 11.02 26.39
C GLU A 369 -12.80 10.70 27.29
N ASN A 370 -11.58 10.76 26.77
CA ASN A 370 -10.34 10.50 27.51
C ASN A 370 -9.57 11.77 27.87
N VAL A 371 -10.08 12.95 27.49
CA VAL A 371 -9.37 14.21 27.65
C VAL A 371 -9.52 14.70 29.08
N VAL A 372 -8.39 15.03 29.70
CA VAL A 372 -8.29 15.50 31.08
C VAL A 372 -8.17 17.03 31.12
N THR A 373 -7.55 17.64 30.11
CA THR A 373 -7.34 19.10 30.08
C THR A 373 -7.57 19.70 28.69
N MET A 374 -8.31 20.80 28.68
CA MET A 374 -8.60 21.66 27.53
C MET A 374 -8.43 23.14 27.89
N VAL A 375 -7.61 23.43 28.91
CA VAL A 375 -7.32 24.79 29.38
C VAL A 375 -6.94 25.69 28.21
N ARG A 376 -7.58 26.87 28.12
CA ARG A 376 -7.30 27.90 27.11
C ARG A 376 -7.31 27.45 25.64
N MET A 377 -8.02 26.36 25.32
CA MET A 377 -7.98 25.73 23.99
C MET A 377 -8.25 26.71 22.84
N PHE A 378 -9.22 27.62 22.98
CA PHE A 378 -9.60 28.60 21.95
C PHE A 378 -9.32 30.05 22.36
N THR A 379 -8.63 30.29 23.47
CA THR A 379 -8.43 31.65 24.00
C THR A 379 -7.91 32.61 22.94
N THR A 380 -8.53 33.78 22.84
CA THR A 380 -8.19 34.86 21.89
C THR A 380 -8.31 34.43 20.40
N CYS A 381 -9.16 33.45 20.07
CA CYS A 381 -9.62 33.22 18.71
C CYS A 381 -10.68 34.26 18.31
N THR A 382 -10.28 35.53 18.21
CA THR A 382 -11.21 36.68 18.13
C THR A 382 -12.17 36.68 16.93
N LYS A 383 -11.83 35.98 15.84
CA LYS A 383 -12.66 35.86 14.62
C LYS A 383 -13.38 34.51 14.50
N LEU A 384 -13.22 33.62 15.46
CA LEU A 384 -13.88 32.32 15.43
C LEU A 384 -15.37 32.54 15.68
N GLU A 385 -16.15 32.37 14.64
CA GLU A 385 -17.60 32.57 14.60
C GLU A 385 -18.32 31.27 15.00
N LYS A 386 -17.77 30.12 14.61
CA LYS A 386 -18.42 28.81 14.78
C LYS A 386 -17.43 27.71 15.15
N ILE A 387 -17.83 26.87 16.10
CA ILE A 387 -17.16 25.61 16.40
C ILE A 387 -18.20 24.49 16.24
N SER A 388 -17.96 23.56 15.32
CA SER A 388 -18.81 22.38 15.14
C SER A 388 -18.31 21.24 16.02
N ALA A 389 -19.20 20.56 16.72
CA ALA A 389 -18.88 19.35 17.48
C ALA A 389 -19.94 18.26 17.25
N GLY A 390 -19.53 17.00 17.39
CA GLY A 390 -20.37 15.81 17.23
C GLY A 390 -20.54 15.03 18.53
N ASP A 391 -21.11 13.83 18.43
CA ASP A 391 -21.47 13.01 19.61
C ASP A 391 -20.25 12.55 20.45
N GLY A 392 -19.05 12.53 19.86
CA GLY A 392 -17.80 12.20 20.56
C GLY A 392 -17.30 13.30 21.50
N TRP A 393 -17.89 14.51 21.44
CA TRP A 393 -17.50 15.62 22.30
C TRP A 393 -18.10 15.48 23.70
N SER A 394 -17.23 15.23 24.68
CA SER A 394 -17.57 15.03 26.09
C SER A 394 -16.67 15.83 27.03
N MET A 395 -17.28 16.48 28.02
CA MET A 395 -16.58 17.19 29.10
C MET A 395 -16.46 16.35 30.39
N ALA A 396 -16.90 15.09 30.36
CA ALA A 396 -17.09 14.29 31.58
C ALA A 396 -15.80 13.99 32.36
N LYS A 397 -14.65 13.86 31.68
CA LYS A 397 -13.33 13.64 32.31
C LYS A 397 -12.45 14.89 32.35
N VAL A 398 -12.92 16.01 31.83
CA VAL A 398 -12.12 17.24 31.76
C VAL A 398 -12.04 17.86 33.16
N GLU A 399 -10.86 17.82 33.76
CA GLU A 399 -10.57 18.40 35.07
C GLU A 399 -10.19 19.87 35.00
N ASN A 400 -9.61 20.32 33.86
CA ASN A 400 -9.19 21.70 33.66
C ASN A 400 -9.62 22.25 32.30
N SER A 401 -10.52 23.22 32.32
CA SER A 401 -11.06 23.94 31.16
C SER A 401 -11.01 25.47 31.34
N LEU A 402 -10.14 25.95 32.24
CA LEU A 402 -10.04 27.37 32.57
C LEU A 402 -9.81 28.21 31.31
N GLU A 403 -10.58 29.29 31.17
CA GLU A 403 -10.45 30.29 30.09
C GLU A 403 -10.52 29.70 28.67
N MET A 404 -11.07 28.51 28.48
CA MET A 404 -11.21 27.81 27.19
C MET A 404 -11.64 28.73 26.04
N PHE A 405 -12.65 29.58 26.27
CA PHE A 405 -13.22 30.50 25.28
C PHE A 405 -12.90 31.98 25.54
N ASP A 406 -11.99 32.29 26.46
CA ASP A 406 -11.69 33.69 26.80
C ASP A 406 -11.30 34.49 25.55
N ASN A 407 -11.82 35.72 25.41
CA ASN A 407 -11.63 36.57 24.23
C ASN A 407 -12.03 35.97 22.86
N CYS A 408 -12.97 35.01 22.80
CA CYS A 408 -13.60 34.53 21.56
C CYS A 408 -14.77 35.43 21.12
N LEU A 409 -14.47 36.71 20.85
CA LEU A 409 -15.47 37.78 20.72
C LEU A 409 -16.54 37.57 19.63
N SER A 410 -16.25 36.78 18.60
CA SER A 410 -17.16 36.53 17.48
C SER A 410 -17.96 35.22 17.61
N LEU A 411 -17.71 34.44 18.66
CA LEU A 411 -18.24 33.08 18.78
C LEU A 411 -19.75 33.09 19.05
N VAL A 412 -20.48 32.31 18.26
CA VAL A 412 -21.92 32.11 18.38
C VAL A 412 -22.23 30.61 18.37
N GLY A 413 -22.94 30.13 19.39
CA GLY A 413 -23.47 28.77 19.45
C GLY A 413 -24.54 28.50 18.39
N GLY A 414 -24.82 27.23 18.13
CA GLY A 414 -25.71 26.81 17.04
C GLY A 414 -27.14 27.37 17.10
N GLU A 415 -27.63 27.69 18.31
CA GLU A 415 -28.95 28.26 18.57
C GLU A 415 -28.86 29.75 18.97
N GLY A 416 -27.73 30.40 18.69
CA GLY A 416 -27.55 31.85 18.81
C GLY A 416 -26.94 32.34 20.12
N THR A 417 -26.45 31.45 21.00
CA THR A 417 -25.74 31.87 22.22
C THR A 417 -24.44 32.61 21.86
N THR A 418 -24.39 33.92 22.09
CA THR A 418 -23.21 34.74 21.81
C THR A 418 -22.20 34.70 22.96
N TYR A 419 -20.90 34.83 22.64
CA TYR A 419 -19.82 34.96 23.62
C TYR A 419 -20.13 35.89 24.81
N ASN A 420 -19.76 35.45 26.01
CA ASN A 420 -19.89 36.17 27.26
C ASN A 420 -18.60 36.02 28.10
N SER A 421 -18.00 37.15 28.50
CA SER A 421 -16.75 37.18 29.27
C SER A 421 -16.85 36.60 30.68
N SER A 422 -18.05 36.38 31.21
CA SER A 422 -18.27 35.67 32.49
C SER A 422 -18.42 34.15 32.32
N HIS A 423 -18.52 33.66 31.10
CA HIS A 423 -18.72 32.24 30.76
C HIS A 423 -17.65 31.82 29.75
N THR A 424 -16.42 31.64 30.23
CA THR A 424 -15.24 31.38 29.38
C THR A 424 -14.62 30.01 29.61
N ASP A 425 -15.13 29.23 30.56
CA ASP A 425 -14.64 27.90 30.87
C ASP A 425 -15.45 26.80 30.15
N GLY A 426 -15.16 25.54 30.49
CA GLY A 426 -15.80 24.37 29.90
C GLY A 426 -17.30 24.22 30.20
N ALA A 427 -17.91 25.07 31.04
CA ALA A 427 -19.34 24.98 31.32
C ALA A 427 -20.19 25.28 30.08
N TYR A 428 -19.66 26.03 29.11
CA TYR A 428 -20.32 26.34 27.83
C TYR A 428 -19.77 25.49 26.66
N ALA A 429 -18.89 24.52 26.94
CA ALA A 429 -18.28 23.64 25.96
C ALA A 429 -19.18 22.44 25.60
N HIS A 430 -20.45 22.71 25.29
CA HIS A 430 -21.42 21.73 24.82
C HIS A 430 -22.25 22.32 23.69
N ILE A 431 -22.98 21.45 23.00
CA ILE A 431 -23.91 21.85 21.94
C ILE A 431 -24.92 22.84 22.50
N ASP A 432 -25.07 23.97 21.81
CA ASP A 432 -26.00 25.03 22.16
C ASP A 432 -27.44 24.54 22.06
N GLY A 433 -28.16 24.52 23.18
CA GLY A 433 -29.59 24.23 23.26
C GLY A 433 -30.43 25.50 23.41
N GLY A 434 -29.89 26.64 22.98
CA GLY A 434 -30.52 27.95 23.09
C GLY A 434 -30.66 28.41 24.53
N THR A 435 -31.65 29.27 24.80
CA THR A 435 -31.82 29.90 26.13
C THR A 435 -32.00 28.93 27.29
N SER A 436 -32.45 27.70 27.03
CA SER A 436 -32.62 26.65 28.05
C SER A 436 -31.32 25.94 28.42
N ASN A 437 -30.33 25.92 27.52
CA ASN A 437 -29.06 25.24 27.72
C ASN A 437 -27.98 25.93 26.86
N PRO A 438 -27.56 27.15 27.23
CA PRO A 438 -26.69 27.96 26.39
C PRO A 438 -25.31 27.31 26.29
N GLY A 439 -24.83 27.09 25.06
CA GLY A 439 -23.52 26.54 24.77
C GLY A 439 -22.87 27.26 23.59
N TYR A 440 -21.57 27.11 23.39
CA TYR A 440 -20.88 27.75 22.26
C TYR A 440 -20.63 26.81 21.07
N LEU A 441 -20.98 25.54 21.19
CA LEU A 441 -20.77 24.59 20.11
C LEU A 441 -22.03 24.48 19.25
N THR A 442 -21.85 24.40 17.95
CA THR A 442 -22.90 24.05 16.99
C THR A 442 -22.89 22.54 16.78
N TYR A 443 -24.07 21.92 16.73
CA TYR A 443 -24.14 20.52 16.30
C TYR A 443 -23.69 20.45 14.84
N GLY A 444 -22.48 19.98 14.63
CA GLY A 444 -22.04 19.61 13.30
C GLY A 444 -22.60 18.22 13.04
N VAL A 445 -23.31 18.04 11.93
CA VAL A 445 -23.76 16.71 11.53
C VAL A 445 -22.48 15.89 11.32
N PRO A 446 -22.17 14.90 12.19
CA PRO A 446 -21.06 14.00 11.94
C PRO A 446 -21.26 13.45 10.53
N THR A 447 -20.21 13.32 9.71
CA THR A 447 -20.41 12.83 8.33
C THR A 447 -21.10 11.48 8.42
N ALA A 448 -22.38 11.47 8.07
CA ALA A 448 -23.25 10.37 8.37
C ALA A 448 -23.28 9.51 7.13
N TYR A 449 -22.64 8.36 7.20
CA TYR A 449 -22.64 7.43 6.10
C TYR A 449 -24.07 6.94 5.88
N ASP A 450 -24.39 6.62 4.64
CA ASP A 450 -25.65 5.94 4.34
C ASP A 450 -25.55 4.46 4.74
N LEU A 451 -25.26 4.23 6.02
CA LEU A 451 -25.07 2.95 6.68
C LEU A 451 -25.66 3.03 8.08
N TRP A 452 -26.51 2.08 8.43
CA TRP A 452 -27.16 1.94 9.72
C TRP A 452 -26.93 0.52 10.22
N ILE A 453 -26.52 0.40 11.49
CA ILE A 453 -26.27 -0.88 12.16
C ILE A 453 -27.02 -0.85 13.50
N GLY A 454 -27.91 -1.83 13.71
CA GLY A 454 -28.73 -1.94 14.91
C GLY A 454 -29.65 -0.74 15.15
N GLY A 455 -30.16 -0.12 14.09
CA GLY A 455 -30.99 1.09 14.15
C GLY A 455 -30.23 2.40 14.37
N VAL A 456 -28.90 2.37 14.52
CA VAL A 456 -28.05 3.56 14.70
C VAL A 456 -27.32 3.88 13.40
N ARG A 457 -27.34 5.15 12.96
CA ARG A 457 -26.61 5.60 11.77
C ARG A 457 -25.10 5.62 12.07
N VAL A 458 -24.31 5.05 11.17
CA VAL A 458 -22.85 5.09 11.25
C VAL A 458 -22.37 6.48 10.81
N THR A 459 -21.48 7.06 11.60
CA THR A 459 -20.96 8.41 11.39
C THR A 459 -19.44 8.39 11.37
N SER A 460 -18.81 9.49 10.95
CA SER A 460 -17.37 9.68 11.04
C SER A 460 -16.79 9.44 12.43
N VAL A 461 -17.60 9.57 13.49
CA VAL A 461 -17.22 9.28 14.88
C VAL A 461 -17.36 7.80 15.23
N THR A 462 -18.42 7.14 14.75
CA THR A 462 -18.72 5.73 15.13
C THR A 462 -18.13 4.70 14.18
N LYS A 463 -17.58 5.12 13.03
CA LYS A 463 -17.07 4.23 11.98
C LYS A 463 -16.03 3.24 12.49
N ASP A 464 -15.12 3.64 13.37
CA ASP A 464 -14.03 2.77 13.84
C ASP A 464 -14.48 1.82 14.98
N ARG A 465 -15.68 2.03 15.54
CA ARG A 465 -16.20 1.23 16.66
C ARG A 465 -17.73 1.27 16.73
N ILE A 466 -18.37 0.61 15.77
CA ILE A 466 -19.83 0.58 15.67
C ILE A 466 -20.40 -0.23 16.85
N PRO A 467 -21.38 0.31 17.60
CA PRO A 467 -21.93 -0.36 18.77
C PRO A 467 -22.71 -1.63 18.37
N VAL A 468 -22.12 -2.79 18.66
CA VAL A 468 -22.69 -4.13 18.46
C VAL A 468 -22.52 -4.97 19.74
N SER A 469 -23.31 -6.04 19.90
CA SER A 469 -23.27 -6.91 21.08
C SER A 469 -22.37 -8.12 20.85
N GLY A 470 -21.29 -8.25 21.63
CA GLY A 470 -20.26 -9.26 21.37
C GLY A 470 -19.43 -8.91 20.13
N GLY A 471 -18.16 -9.33 20.12
CA GLY A 471 -17.26 -9.02 19.00
C GLY A 471 -17.06 -7.51 18.78
N TRP A 472 -16.89 -7.10 17.53
CA TRP A 472 -16.74 -5.69 17.12
C TRP A 472 -17.17 -5.48 15.66
N ALA A 473 -17.42 -4.23 15.28
CA ALA A 473 -17.78 -3.82 13.93
C ALA A 473 -17.11 -2.48 13.58
N GLU A 474 -16.67 -2.34 12.33
CA GLU A 474 -15.95 -1.16 11.81
C GLU A 474 -16.42 -0.85 10.37
N PHE A 475 -16.41 0.42 10.01
CA PHE A 475 -16.64 0.90 8.65
C PHE A 475 -15.48 1.78 8.17
N GLN A 476 -14.89 1.41 7.04
CA GLN A 476 -13.78 2.10 6.38
C GLN A 476 -14.32 2.81 5.12
N PRO A 477 -14.69 4.10 5.24
CA PRO A 477 -15.35 4.85 4.17
C PRO A 477 -14.48 5.04 2.93
N GLU A 478 -13.16 5.09 3.09
CA GLU A 478 -12.21 5.23 1.98
C GLU A 478 -12.20 4.03 1.02
N TRP A 479 -12.66 2.86 1.50
CA TRP A 479 -12.75 1.62 0.74
C TRP A 479 -14.19 1.11 0.57
N ASN A 480 -15.18 1.76 1.19
CA ASN A 480 -16.54 1.23 1.37
C ASN A 480 -16.54 -0.18 2.02
N HIS A 481 -15.64 -0.43 2.98
CA HIS A 481 -15.57 -1.72 3.67
C HIS A 481 -16.32 -1.68 5.01
N LEU A 482 -17.30 -2.56 5.20
CA LEU A 482 -17.94 -2.84 6.48
C LEU A 482 -17.40 -4.17 7.02
N ILE A 483 -16.76 -4.16 8.17
CA ILE A 483 -16.19 -5.35 8.81
C ILE A 483 -17.03 -5.71 10.02
N LEU A 484 -17.50 -6.95 10.09
CA LEU A 484 -18.30 -7.50 11.18
C LEU A 484 -17.60 -8.75 11.75
N HIS A 485 -17.17 -8.69 13.01
CA HIS A 485 -16.41 -9.77 13.64
C HIS A 485 -17.14 -10.33 14.86
N ASN A 486 -17.56 -11.59 14.81
CA ASN A 486 -18.18 -12.34 15.93
C ASN A 486 -19.24 -11.56 16.73
N CYS A 487 -20.06 -10.76 16.03
CA CYS A 487 -20.98 -9.83 16.67
C CYS A 487 -22.45 -10.19 16.51
N THR A 488 -23.25 -9.74 17.46
CA THR A 488 -24.72 -9.78 17.42
C THR A 488 -25.27 -8.37 17.25
N ILE A 489 -26.15 -8.19 16.27
CA ILE A 489 -26.79 -6.92 15.95
C ILE A 489 -28.28 -7.06 16.22
N ALA A 490 -28.80 -6.24 17.12
CA ALA A 490 -30.22 -6.20 17.45
C ALA A 490 -30.95 -5.18 16.56
N GLY A 491 -31.95 -5.61 15.80
CA GLY A 491 -32.87 -4.70 15.12
C GLY A 491 -33.80 -4.06 16.15
N ASN A 492 -33.63 -2.77 16.42
CA ASN A 492 -34.43 -2.02 17.39
C ASN A 492 -34.98 -0.75 16.72
N GLY A 493 -36.15 -0.84 16.06
CA GLY A 493 -36.83 0.36 15.59
C GLY A 493 -38.33 0.20 15.40
N THR A 494 -39.10 1.13 15.98
CA THR A 494 -40.50 1.41 15.67
C THR A 494 -40.57 2.23 14.38
N SER A 495 -41.29 1.75 13.38
CA SER A 495 -41.47 2.44 12.09
C SER A 495 -42.44 3.62 12.22
N ASP A 496 -41.95 4.80 12.62
CA ASP A 496 -42.78 6.00 12.69
C ASP A 496 -42.70 6.92 11.46
N ASP A 497 -41.86 6.60 10.46
CA ASP A 497 -42.02 7.16 9.12
C ASP A 497 -42.16 6.06 8.06
N GLY A 498 -43.19 6.19 7.23
CA GLY A 498 -43.53 5.19 6.23
C GLY A 498 -42.61 5.17 5.01
N ALA A 499 -41.32 5.51 5.12
CA ALA A 499 -40.48 5.69 3.93
C ALA A 499 -39.05 5.11 3.99
N THR A 500 -38.43 4.97 5.16
CA THR A 500 -36.96 4.82 5.24
C THR A 500 -36.56 3.73 6.23
N GLY A 501 -35.60 2.85 5.87
CA GLY A 501 -35.28 1.58 6.53
C GLY A 501 -34.67 1.63 7.94
N TYR A 502 -35.06 2.62 8.77
CA TYR A 502 -34.44 2.95 10.06
C TYR A 502 -34.61 1.90 11.18
N GLY A 503 -35.43 0.87 10.97
CA GLY A 503 -35.59 -0.22 11.93
C GLY A 503 -34.70 -1.44 11.67
N ALA A 504 -34.03 -1.53 10.51
CA ALA A 504 -33.29 -2.72 10.10
C ALA A 504 -32.11 -3.06 11.01
N GLY A 505 -31.74 -4.34 11.06
CA GLY A 505 -30.51 -4.78 11.72
C GLY A 505 -29.27 -4.24 11.01
N ILE A 506 -29.27 -4.25 9.66
CA ILE A 506 -28.28 -3.57 8.83
C ILE A 506 -29.03 -2.92 7.67
N TYR A 507 -28.77 -1.64 7.40
CA TYR A 507 -29.25 -0.95 6.20
C TYR A 507 -28.13 -0.12 5.60
N SER A 508 -27.88 -0.20 4.29
CA SER A 508 -26.95 0.70 3.60
C SER A 508 -27.47 1.11 2.24
N ASN A 509 -27.17 2.35 1.83
CA ASN A 509 -27.32 2.86 0.47
C ASN A 509 -25.97 3.31 -0.12
N ILE A 510 -24.86 2.76 0.41
CA ILE A 510 -23.50 3.05 -0.08
C ILE A 510 -23.27 2.27 -1.38
N PRO A 511 -22.87 2.95 -2.47
CA PRO A 511 -22.56 2.28 -3.73
C PRO A 511 -21.29 1.41 -3.60
N ASP A 512 -21.33 0.20 -4.17
CA ASP A 512 -20.21 -0.76 -4.13
C ASP A 512 -19.72 -1.02 -2.69
N LEU A 513 -20.63 -1.37 -1.79
CA LEU A 513 -20.29 -1.73 -0.41
C LEU A 513 -19.66 -3.13 -0.34
N HIS A 514 -18.52 -3.27 0.33
CA HIS A 514 -17.87 -4.56 0.60
C HIS A 514 -18.06 -4.92 2.07
N VAL A 515 -18.73 -6.03 2.37
CA VAL A 515 -19.05 -6.46 3.74
C VAL A 515 -18.26 -7.71 4.10
N TYR A 516 -17.35 -7.60 5.07
CA TYR A 516 -16.51 -8.70 5.53
C TYR A 516 -17.11 -9.33 6.80
N ILE A 517 -17.51 -10.60 6.70
CA ILE A 517 -18.04 -11.40 7.80
C ILE A 517 -16.91 -12.30 8.32
N ASP A 518 -16.40 -11.95 9.50
CA ASP A 518 -15.37 -12.69 10.22
C ASP A 518 -15.98 -13.41 11.43
N GLY A 519 -15.99 -14.75 11.40
CA GLY A 519 -16.61 -15.58 12.41
C GLY A 519 -18.14 -15.63 12.32
N ASN A 520 -18.82 -15.60 13.46
CA ASN A 520 -20.27 -15.74 13.54
C ASN A 520 -20.95 -14.39 13.76
N VAL A 521 -21.63 -13.88 12.73
CA VAL A 521 -22.42 -12.65 12.79
C VAL A 521 -23.90 -13.01 12.84
N THR A 522 -24.59 -12.54 13.87
CA THR A 522 -26.03 -12.75 14.02
C THR A 522 -26.77 -11.42 14.00
N VAL A 523 -27.73 -11.29 13.09
CA VAL A 523 -28.70 -10.19 13.07
C VAL A 523 -30.03 -10.75 13.58
N SER A 524 -30.55 -10.20 14.66
CA SER A 524 -31.77 -10.69 15.30
C SER A 524 -32.71 -9.55 15.63
N GLY A 525 -34.01 -9.79 15.56
CA GLY A 525 -35.01 -8.80 15.96
C GLY A 525 -36.28 -9.45 16.52
N THR A 526 -36.99 -8.70 17.36
CA THR A 526 -38.18 -9.18 18.08
C THR A 526 -39.50 -8.75 17.43
N SER A 527 -39.43 -7.92 16.38
CA SER A 527 -40.60 -7.39 15.69
C SER A 527 -41.25 -8.42 14.76
N SER A 528 -42.57 -8.34 14.64
CA SER A 528 -43.35 -9.14 13.69
C SER A 528 -43.39 -8.54 12.27
N ASP A 529 -42.66 -7.44 12.03
CA ASP A 529 -42.52 -6.83 10.70
C ASP A 529 -41.17 -7.17 10.08
N ALA A 530 -41.18 -7.77 8.88
CA ALA A 530 -39.97 -8.07 8.12
C ALA A 530 -39.16 -6.82 7.74
N ARG A 531 -39.77 -5.64 7.80
CA ARG A 531 -39.15 -4.34 7.51
C ARG A 531 -38.21 -3.84 8.61
N THR A 532 -38.24 -4.44 9.80
CA THR A 532 -37.50 -3.93 10.98
C THR A 532 -36.47 -4.92 11.52
N ASN A 533 -36.21 -6.07 10.89
CA ASN A 533 -35.21 -7.02 11.40
C ASN A 533 -34.28 -7.61 10.32
N GLY A 534 -34.38 -7.15 9.07
CA GLY A 534 -33.57 -7.65 7.94
C GLY A 534 -32.22 -6.94 7.75
N ILE A 535 -31.45 -7.45 6.78
CA ILE A 535 -30.24 -6.84 6.23
C ILE A 535 -30.59 -6.30 4.84
N PHE A 536 -30.35 -5.02 4.62
CA PHE A 536 -30.78 -4.34 3.41
C PHE A 536 -29.61 -3.53 2.82
N PHE A 537 -29.31 -3.74 1.55
CA PHE A 537 -28.28 -3.00 0.83
C PHE A 537 -28.87 -2.43 -0.48
N ASP A 538 -29.21 -1.15 -0.48
CA ASP A 538 -29.59 -0.41 -1.68
C ASP A 538 -28.31 -0.13 -2.50
N GLY A 539 -28.20 -0.74 -3.68
CA GLY A 539 -27.00 -0.67 -4.54
C GLY A 539 -26.25 -2.00 -4.68
N LYS A 540 -25.08 -1.94 -5.34
CA LYS A 540 -24.20 -3.10 -5.52
C LYS A 540 -23.45 -3.37 -4.22
N THR A 541 -23.49 -4.61 -3.75
CA THR A 541 -22.84 -5.03 -2.50
C THR A 541 -22.18 -6.38 -2.67
N THR A 542 -20.95 -6.51 -2.15
CA THR A 542 -20.21 -7.77 -2.11
C THR A 542 -20.03 -8.20 -0.66
N ILE A 543 -20.49 -9.39 -0.29
CA ILE A 543 -20.29 -9.96 1.04
C ILE A 543 -19.20 -11.04 0.98
N TYR A 544 -18.24 -10.95 1.88
CA TYR A 544 -17.09 -11.84 2.00
C TYR A 544 -17.20 -12.65 3.29
N GLY A 545 -17.06 -13.98 3.20
CA GLY A 545 -16.66 -14.79 4.36
C GLY A 545 -15.15 -14.78 4.48
N SER A 546 -14.61 -14.23 5.58
CA SER A 546 -13.15 -14.03 5.75
C SER A 546 -12.47 -14.97 6.75
N SER A 547 -13.25 -15.79 7.48
CA SER A 547 -12.75 -16.81 8.41
C SER A 547 -12.92 -18.23 7.86
N HIS A 548 -12.19 -19.22 8.41
CA HIS A 548 -12.27 -20.65 7.99
C HIS A 548 -13.72 -21.18 7.92
N THR A 549 -14.53 -20.79 8.91
CA THR A 549 -15.99 -20.86 8.88
C THR A 549 -16.55 -19.49 9.20
N ALA A 550 -17.33 -18.92 8.30
CA ALA A 550 -18.03 -17.66 8.52
C ALA A 550 -19.54 -17.92 8.48
N SER A 551 -20.31 -17.27 9.35
CA SER A 551 -21.76 -17.36 9.29
C SER A 551 -22.42 -16.00 9.42
N LEU A 552 -23.40 -15.76 8.55
CA LEU A 552 -24.31 -14.64 8.63
C LEU A 552 -25.71 -15.20 8.90
N THR A 553 -26.16 -15.07 10.14
CA THR A 553 -27.46 -15.58 10.57
C THR A 553 -28.42 -14.43 10.79
N ALA A 554 -29.51 -14.39 10.04
CA ALA A 554 -30.65 -13.53 10.30
C ALA A 554 -31.76 -14.37 10.98
N THR A 555 -32.27 -13.96 12.14
CA THR A 555 -33.37 -14.66 12.85
C THR A 555 -34.61 -13.78 13.06
N GLY A 556 -35.81 -14.36 12.99
CA GLY A 556 -37.12 -13.68 13.10
C GLY A 556 -37.79 -13.36 11.75
N TYR A 557 -38.60 -12.30 11.67
CA TYR A 557 -39.07 -11.78 10.37
C TYR A 557 -37.90 -11.08 9.66
N CYS A 558 -37.06 -11.80 8.90
CA CYS A 558 -35.79 -11.27 8.39
C CYS A 558 -35.32 -11.95 7.08
N GLY A 559 -34.59 -11.18 6.25
CA GLY A 559 -33.98 -11.63 5.00
C GLY A 559 -32.81 -10.71 4.60
N ILE A 560 -32.05 -11.10 3.57
CA ILE A 560 -30.98 -10.28 2.98
C ILE A 560 -31.48 -9.74 1.63
N PHE A 561 -31.52 -8.42 1.52
CA PHE A 561 -32.09 -7.72 0.37
C PHE A 561 -31.03 -6.84 -0.28
N SER A 562 -30.84 -6.94 -1.59
CA SER A 562 -29.92 -6.04 -2.30
C SER A 562 -30.25 -5.89 -3.79
N ASP A 563 -29.96 -4.72 -4.37
CA ASP A 563 -30.12 -4.48 -5.82
C ASP A 563 -29.18 -5.34 -6.66
N THR A 564 -27.98 -5.63 -6.16
CA THR A 564 -27.01 -6.55 -6.77
C THR A 564 -26.11 -7.11 -5.68
N LEU A 565 -26.27 -8.40 -5.37
CA LEU A 565 -25.53 -9.06 -4.30
C LEU A 565 -24.50 -10.03 -4.89
N THR A 566 -23.24 -9.86 -4.50
CA THR A 566 -22.17 -10.83 -4.78
C THR A 566 -21.76 -11.46 -3.46
N MET A 567 -21.70 -12.79 -3.40
CA MET A 567 -21.18 -13.50 -2.22
C MET A 567 -19.89 -14.21 -2.60
N ASN A 568 -18.83 -13.94 -1.83
CA ASN A 568 -17.50 -14.46 -2.08
C ASN A 568 -16.90 -15.04 -0.80
N THR A 569 -15.96 -15.95 -0.97
CA THR A 569 -15.09 -16.43 0.10
C THR A 569 -13.68 -15.97 -0.22
N GLU A 570 -13.07 -15.16 0.65
CA GLU A 570 -11.68 -14.76 0.49
C GLU A 570 -10.77 -15.69 1.28
N GLY A 571 -9.64 -16.07 0.68
CA GLY A 571 -8.61 -16.88 1.34
C GLY A 571 -9.09 -18.27 1.79
N VAL A 572 -9.11 -18.50 3.11
CA VAL A 572 -9.21 -19.83 3.76
C VAL A 572 -10.65 -20.24 4.13
N CYS A 573 -11.65 -19.45 3.73
CA CYS A 573 -13.05 -19.72 4.08
C CYS A 573 -13.57 -20.95 3.32
N THR A 574 -13.61 -22.09 4.02
CA THR A 574 -14.05 -23.40 3.49
C THR A 574 -15.56 -23.60 3.52
N SER A 575 -16.27 -22.78 4.31
CA SER A 575 -17.73 -22.73 4.31
C SER A 575 -18.22 -21.37 4.79
N PHE A 576 -19.04 -20.73 3.97
CA PHE A 576 -19.81 -19.56 4.36
C PHE A 576 -21.27 -19.99 4.48
N THR A 577 -21.86 -19.81 5.66
CA THR A 577 -23.27 -20.18 5.91
C THR A 577 -24.10 -18.93 6.06
N VAL A 578 -25.09 -18.77 5.19
CA VAL A 578 -26.12 -17.75 5.35
C VAL A 578 -27.38 -18.45 5.85
N THR A 579 -27.81 -18.13 7.06
CA THR A 579 -29.03 -18.71 7.64
C THR A 579 -30.07 -17.62 7.78
N CYS A 580 -31.26 -17.82 7.21
CA CYS A 580 -32.43 -17.00 7.46
C CYS A 580 -33.46 -17.87 8.18
N ASP A 581 -33.69 -17.61 9.46
CA ASP A 581 -34.53 -18.45 10.34
C ASP A 581 -35.74 -17.65 10.84
N GLY A 582 -36.89 -17.76 10.17
CA GLY A 582 -38.17 -17.21 10.62
C GLY A 582 -39.27 -17.09 9.56
N THR A 583 -40.41 -16.47 9.92
CA THR A 583 -41.71 -16.62 9.23
C THR A 583 -41.75 -16.13 7.76
N TYR A 584 -40.87 -15.19 7.37
CA TYR A 584 -40.69 -14.70 6.00
C TYR A 584 -39.18 -14.56 5.73
N ALA A 585 -38.53 -15.65 5.31
CA ALA A 585 -37.09 -15.74 5.10
C ALA A 585 -36.77 -15.83 3.59
N GLY A 586 -35.82 -15.02 3.11
CA GLY A 586 -35.41 -15.00 1.69
C GLY A 586 -34.18 -14.15 1.37
N LEU A 587 -33.54 -14.45 0.24
CA LEU A 587 -32.51 -13.66 -0.45
C LEU A 587 -33.19 -13.00 -1.66
N VAL A 588 -33.40 -11.69 -1.67
CA VAL A 588 -34.28 -11.03 -2.66
C VAL A 588 -33.65 -9.77 -3.29
N GLY A 589 -33.91 -9.55 -4.58
CA GLY A 589 -33.51 -8.36 -5.34
C GLY A 589 -34.59 -7.27 -5.47
N LYS A 590 -34.22 -6.02 -5.17
CA LYS A 590 -34.90 -4.69 -5.28
C LYS A 590 -36.32 -4.49 -4.69
N ARG A 591 -36.52 -3.32 -4.07
CA ARG A 591 -37.75 -2.80 -3.44
C ARG A 591 -38.59 -1.92 -4.40
N ASP A 592 -39.93 -1.99 -4.31
CA ASP A 592 -40.83 -0.92 -4.75
C ASP A 592 -41.70 -0.43 -3.57
N HIS A 593 -41.85 0.88 -3.41
CA HIS A 593 -42.13 1.53 -2.11
C HIS A 593 -43.62 1.74 -1.77
N LYS A 594 -44.58 1.15 -2.49
CA LYS A 594 -46.00 1.54 -2.38
C LYS A 594 -47.05 0.44 -2.12
N SER A 595 -46.67 -0.82 -1.89
CA SER A 595 -47.63 -1.93 -1.72
C SER A 595 -47.32 -2.79 -0.50
N ARG A 596 -48.36 -3.31 0.19
CA ARG A 596 -48.23 -4.49 1.08
C ARG A 596 -47.48 -5.60 0.33
N PRO A 597 -46.67 -6.46 0.99
CA PRO A 597 -45.77 -7.39 0.31
C PRO A 597 -46.59 -8.24 -0.67
N THR A 598 -46.47 -7.89 -1.94
CA THR A 598 -47.04 -8.60 -3.07
C THR A 598 -45.81 -9.10 -3.81
N LEU A 599 -45.72 -10.42 -4.02
CA LEU A 599 -44.63 -11.09 -4.74
C LEU A 599 -44.35 -10.37 -6.07
N ILE A 600 -43.10 -9.96 -6.31
CA ILE A 600 -42.68 -9.32 -7.57
C ILE A 600 -41.43 -10.01 -8.13
N TYR A 601 -41.46 -10.15 -9.45
CA TYR A 601 -40.57 -10.87 -10.35
C TYR A 601 -39.16 -10.28 -10.47
N ILE A 602 -38.16 -11.16 -10.60
CA ILE A 602 -36.79 -10.82 -10.99
C ILE A 602 -36.78 -10.53 -12.50
N TYR A 603 -36.63 -9.27 -12.90
CA TYR A 603 -36.26 -8.91 -14.27
C TYR A 603 -34.78 -8.48 -14.32
N ASN A 604 -33.96 -9.23 -15.06
CA ASN A 604 -32.70 -8.79 -15.69
C ASN A 604 -31.47 -8.38 -14.83
N ARG A 605 -31.19 -8.94 -13.63
CA ARG A 605 -29.85 -8.77 -12.98
C ARG A 605 -29.34 -10.03 -12.25
N PRO A 606 -28.06 -10.44 -12.44
CA PRO A 606 -27.54 -11.70 -11.90
C PRO A 606 -27.09 -11.60 -10.43
N LEU A 607 -27.31 -12.68 -9.66
CA LEU A 607 -26.60 -12.95 -8.41
C LEU A 607 -25.29 -13.65 -8.77
N ILE A 608 -24.13 -13.07 -8.41
CA ILE A 608 -22.81 -13.62 -8.76
C ILE A 608 -22.20 -14.29 -7.53
N MET A 609 -21.93 -15.59 -7.62
CA MET A 609 -21.38 -16.40 -6.51
C MET A 609 -20.05 -17.04 -6.93
N ARG A 610 -19.01 -16.91 -6.11
CA ARG A 610 -17.68 -17.50 -6.34
C ARG A 610 -17.18 -18.19 -5.06
N SER A 611 -17.59 -19.44 -4.81
CA SER A 611 -17.11 -20.25 -3.65
C SER A 611 -17.29 -21.75 -3.89
N GLU A 612 -16.47 -22.60 -3.25
CA GLU A 612 -16.60 -24.08 -3.27
C GLU A 612 -17.82 -24.59 -2.47
N TYR A 613 -18.22 -23.92 -1.37
CA TYR A 613 -19.38 -24.31 -0.54
C TYR A 613 -20.08 -23.09 0.11
N LEU A 614 -21.22 -22.67 -0.45
CA LEU A 614 -22.16 -21.71 0.16
C LEU A 614 -23.43 -22.44 0.59
N ILE A 615 -23.70 -22.50 1.90
CA ILE A 615 -24.90 -23.16 2.43
C ILE A 615 -25.92 -22.08 2.81
N VAL A 616 -27.02 -22.02 2.05
CA VAL A 616 -28.17 -21.16 2.37
C VAL A 616 -29.22 -22.01 3.09
N ARG A 617 -29.46 -21.74 4.37
CA ARG A 617 -30.50 -22.45 5.16
C ARG A 617 -31.68 -21.52 5.41
N CYS A 618 -32.85 -21.95 4.95
CA CYS A 618 -34.13 -21.32 5.27
C CYS A 618 -34.93 -22.28 6.16
N ARG A 619 -35.23 -21.89 7.40
CA ARG A 619 -36.03 -22.72 8.32
C ARG A 619 -37.31 -21.96 8.69
N GLY A 620 -38.46 -22.51 8.24
CA GLY A 620 -39.80 -21.96 8.44
C GLY A 620 -40.23 -20.91 7.40
N GLY A 621 -41.51 -20.92 6.99
CA GLY A 621 -42.13 -19.91 6.11
C GLY A 621 -42.42 -20.36 4.67
N GLU A 622 -43.39 -19.69 4.01
CA GLU A 622 -43.70 -19.83 2.58
C GLU A 622 -42.52 -19.34 1.73
N LEU A 623 -41.85 -20.24 1.01
CA LEU A 623 -40.81 -19.91 0.03
C LEU A 623 -41.44 -19.14 -1.14
N SER A 624 -41.19 -17.83 -1.22
CA SER A 624 -41.62 -16.98 -2.32
C SER A 624 -40.41 -16.34 -3.00
N SER A 625 -39.99 -16.96 -4.11
CA SER A 625 -38.92 -16.59 -5.07
C SER A 625 -37.46 -16.90 -4.69
N MET A 626 -36.68 -17.38 -5.66
CA MET A 626 -35.23 -17.61 -5.57
C MET A 626 -34.49 -17.17 -6.85
N ALA A 627 -33.22 -16.84 -6.65
CA ALA A 627 -32.27 -16.11 -7.48
C ALA A 627 -32.05 -16.59 -8.93
N TYR A 628 -31.62 -15.65 -9.78
CA TYR A 628 -31.02 -15.92 -11.10
C TYR A 628 -29.62 -16.52 -10.90
N TRP A 629 -29.33 -17.67 -11.52
CA TRP A 629 -28.08 -18.42 -11.36
C TRP A 629 -27.26 -18.37 -12.65
N GLU A 630 -26.06 -17.78 -12.60
CA GLU A 630 -25.01 -17.99 -13.59
C GLU A 630 -23.85 -18.76 -12.94
N SER A 631 -23.58 -19.96 -13.45
CA SER A 631 -22.48 -20.83 -13.01
C SER A 631 -21.20 -20.49 -13.79
N LEU A 632 -20.18 -19.99 -13.08
CA LEU A 632 -18.78 -19.99 -13.54
C LEU A 632 -18.13 -21.29 -13.03
N ALA A 633 -17.53 -22.09 -13.90
CA ALA A 633 -17.24 -23.51 -13.62
C ALA A 633 -16.25 -23.74 -12.45
N GLY A 634 -16.67 -24.58 -11.50
CA GLY A 634 -15.91 -25.10 -10.36
C GLY A 634 -16.88 -25.56 -9.25
N HIS A 635 -17.48 -26.76 -9.42
CA HIS A 635 -18.61 -27.33 -8.65
C HIS A 635 -19.06 -26.63 -7.34
N PRO A 636 -19.87 -25.56 -7.39
CA PRO A 636 -20.56 -25.05 -6.22
C PRO A 636 -21.83 -25.87 -6.01
N ARG A 637 -22.05 -26.39 -4.79
CA ARG A 637 -23.28 -27.13 -4.44
C ARG A 637 -24.25 -26.19 -3.71
N LEU A 638 -25.26 -25.67 -4.41
CA LEU A 638 -26.37 -24.95 -3.78
C LEU A 638 -27.36 -25.96 -3.20
N GLU A 639 -27.41 -26.10 -1.87
CA GLU A 639 -28.32 -27.01 -1.19
C GLU A 639 -29.49 -26.24 -0.56
N ILE A 640 -30.63 -26.22 -1.25
CA ILE A 640 -31.88 -25.62 -0.76
C ILE A 640 -32.65 -26.72 -0.01
N THR A 641 -32.76 -26.58 1.30
CA THR A 641 -33.50 -27.54 2.14
C THR A 641 -34.75 -26.86 2.70
N SER A 642 -35.92 -27.33 2.26
CA SER A 642 -37.22 -26.97 2.85
C SER A 642 -37.73 -28.14 3.71
N PRO A 643 -38.30 -27.88 4.90
CA PRO A 643 -38.92 -28.91 5.73
C PRO A 643 -40.22 -29.50 5.12
N ASP A 644 -40.79 -28.90 4.07
CA ASP A 644 -41.94 -29.43 3.32
C ASP A 644 -41.56 -29.66 1.83
N PRO A 645 -41.43 -30.92 1.37
CA PRO A 645 -41.09 -31.25 -0.02
C PRO A 645 -42.21 -30.95 -1.03
N SER A 646 -43.44 -30.69 -0.58
CA SER A 646 -44.62 -30.55 -1.47
C SER A 646 -44.73 -29.19 -2.18
N VAL A 647 -43.84 -28.26 -1.86
CA VAL A 647 -43.91 -26.84 -2.27
C VAL A 647 -42.96 -26.48 -3.42
N LEU A 648 -42.14 -27.43 -3.90
CA LEU A 648 -41.21 -27.23 -5.02
C LEU A 648 -41.85 -27.72 -6.34
N ARG A 649 -42.29 -26.79 -7.20
CA ARG A 649 -42.60 -27.07 -8.62
C ARG A 649 -41.68 -26.26 -9.53
N THR A 650 -41.01 -26.90 -10.49
CA THR A 650 -40.17 -26.24 -11.50
C THR A 650 -40.82 -26.36 -12.88
N HIS A 651 -40.96 -25.24 -13.59
CA HIS A 651 -41.29 -25.19 -15.02
C HIS A 651 -40.20 -24.41 -15.78
N TRP A 652 -40.14 -24.63 -17.09
CA TRP A 652 -39.17 -24.01 -18.00
C TRP A 652 -39.93 -23.26 -19.10
N ASN A 653 -39.51 -22.03 -19.44
CA ASN A 653 -40.06 -21.33 -20.61
C ASN A 653 -39.38 -21.80 -21.92
N GLU A 654 -39.87 -21.33 -23.07
CA GLU A 654 -39.36 -21.71 -24.40
C GLU A 654 -37.88 -21.34 -24.63
N ASP A 655 -37.35 -20.40 -23.85
CA ASP A 655 -35.94 -19.96 -23.87
C ASP A 655 -35.06 -20.72 -22.86
N LYS A 656 -35.58 -21.79 -22.22
CA LYS A 656 -34.88 -22.64 -21.23
C LYS A 656 -34.44 -21.90 -19.95
N HIS A 657 -35.17 -20.87 -19.53
CA HIS A 657 -35.01 -20.28 -18.20
C HIS A 657 -35.90 -21.00 -17.18
N MET A 658 -35.39 -21.20 -15.96
CA MET A 658 -36.16 -21.76 -14.85
C MET A 658 -37.19 -20.73 -14.38
N ILE A 659 -38.48 -21.05 -14.47
CA ILE A 659 -39.57 -20.23 -13.95
C ILE A 659 -40.44 -21.10 -13.05
N THR A 660 -40.51 -20.76 -11.76
CA THR A 660 -41.53 -21.32 -10.88
C THR A 660 -42.77 -20.45 -10.99
N ASP A 661 -43.79 -20.92 -11.72
CA ASP A 661 -45.12 -20.31 -11.69
C ASP A 661 -45.98 -20.98 -10.60
N PHE A 662 -46.73 -20.17 -9.87
CA PHE A 662 -47.75 -20.62 -8.93
C PHE A 662 -49.12 -20.26 -9.50
N ASP A 663 -49.58 -21.07 -10.45
CA ASP A 663 -50.99 -21.10 -10.81
C ASP A 663 -51.51 -22.54 -10.80
N GLY A 664 -52.56 -22.76 -10.00
CA GLY A 664 -53.42 -23.93 -10.11
C GLY A 664 -52.91 -25.22 -9.45
N LEU A 665 -53.40 -25.47 -8.24
CA LEU A 665 -53.67 -26.82 -7.78
C LEU A 665 -54.68 -27.49 -8.73
N THR A 666 -54.27 -28.54 -9.45
CA THR A 666 -55.05 -29.80 -9.50
C THR A 666 -54.18 -30.97 -9.98
N ASN A 667 -54.12 -31.99 -9.12
CA ASN A 667 -53.86 -33.41 -9.40
C ASN A 667 -52.48 -33.85 -9.92
N GLY A 668 -51.65 -34.28 -8.96
CA GLY A 668 -51.16 -35.66 -8.86
C GLY A 668 -50.37 -36.26 -10.03
N ASN A 669 -49.03 -36.17 -9.96
CA ASN A 669 -48.10 -37.31 -10.04
C ASN A 669 -46.65 -36.82 -9.89
N PRO A 670 -45.74 -37.61 -9.29
CA PRO A 670 -44.32 -37.26 -9.26
C PRO A 670 -43.67 -37.65 -10.59
N LEU A 671 -42.93 -36.71 -11.20
CA LEU A 671 -41.99 -37.02 -12.28
C LEU A 671 -40.57 -37.04 -11.73
N VAL A 672 -39.92 -38.19 -11.88
CA VAL A 672 -38.46 -38.35 -11.79
C VAL A 672 -37.90 -37.88 -13.13
N GLY A 673 -37.03 -36.86 -13.16
CA GLY A 673 -36.47 -36.31 -14.40
C GLY A 673 -35.00 -35.91 -14.26
N GLU A 674 -34.20 -36.31 -15.24
CA GLU A 674 -32.74 -36.15 -15.33
C GLU A 674 -32.27 -34.68 -15.47
N TRP A 675 -31.06 -34.42 -14.98
CA TRP A 675 -30.39 -33.11 -14.98
C TRP A 675 -29.85 -32.75 -16.37
N THR A 676 -30.08 -31.52 -16.85
CA THR A 676 -29.46 -30.98 -18.06
C THR A 676 -28.80 -29.62 -17.76
N VAL A 677 -27.56 -29.41 -18.22
CA VAL A 677 -26.74 -28.20 -18.03
C VAL A 677 -26.87 -27.27 -19.25
N PHE A 678 -26.94 -25.95 -19.05
CA PHE A 678 -26.89 -24.94 -20.14
C PHE A 678 -25.78 -23.90 -19.94
N GLU A 679 -25.15 -23.48 -21.04
CA GLU A 679 -24.09 -22.45 -21.12
C GLU A 679 -24.67 -21.09 -21.54
N VAL A 680 -24.24 -20.00 -20.89
CA VAL A 680 -24.60 -18.59 -21.18
C VAL A 680 -23.64 -17.98 -22.22
N PRO A 681 -24.07 -17.03 -23.09
CA PRO A 681 -23.18 -16.36 -24.04
C PRO A 681 -22.05 -15.59 -23.35
N VAL A 682 -20.87 -15.66 -23.95
CA VAL A 682 -19.65 -15.00 -23.46
C VAL A 682 -19.26 -13.97 -24.51
N ASP A 683 -19.25 -12.70 -24.14
CA ASP A 683 -18.72 -11.67 -25.03
C ASP A 683 -17.20 -11.82 -25.05
N ASP A 684 -16.67 -12.18 -26.21
CA ASP A 684 -15.24 -12.23 -26.49
C ASP A 684 -14.80 -10.85 -27.00
N TYR A 685 -13.85 -10.23 -26.31
CA TYR A 685 -13.36 -8.89 -26.67
C TYR A 685 -12.27 -8.95 -27.76
N GLY A 686 -11.94 -10.12 -28.29
CA GLY A 686 -10.93 -10.32 -29.33
C GLY A 686 -9.51 -10.01 -28.88
N LEU A 687 -9.27 -10.15 -27.58
CA LEU A 687 -7.99 -10.05 -26.89
C LEU A 687 -7.79 -11.37 -26.15
N SER A 688 -6.57 -11.87 -26.06
CA SER A 688 -6.23 -12.97 -25.16
C SER A 688 -4.98 -12.65 -24.36
N ILE A 689 -4.94 -13.10 -23.11
CA ILE A 689 -3.77 -13.06 -22.24
C ILE A 689 -3.32 -14.50 -22.07
N TYR A 690 -2.17 -14.86 -22.62
CA TYR A 690 -1.61 -16.20 -22.46
C TYR A 690 -2.57 -17.32 -22.87
N ASP A 691 -3.09 -17.22 -24.09
CA ASP A 691 -4.13 -18.08 -24.67
C ASP A 691 -5.49 -18.05 -23.95
N THR A 692 -5.63 -17.29 -22.85
CA THR A 692 -6.90 -17.07 -22.15
C THR A 692 -7.66 -15.95 -22.84
N PRO A 693 -8.81 -16.21 -23.47
CA PRO A 693 -9.61 -15.16 -24.09
C PRO A 693 -10.08 -14.16 -23.04
N VAL A 694 -9.96 -12.88 -23.34
CA VAL A 694 -10.50 -11.80 -22.53
C VAL A 694 -11.96 -11.66 -22.89
N THR A 695 -12.80 -11.92 -21.90
CA THR A 695 -14.24 -12.00 -22.07
C THR A 695 -14.95 -11.17 -21.03
N SER A 696 -16.26 -10.97 -21.21
CA SER A 696 -17.10 -10.37 -20.18
C SER A 696 -17.02 -11.09 -18.83
N ARG A 697 -16.56 -12.34 -18.77
CA ARG A 697 -16.45 -13.14 -17.54
C ARG A 697 -15.18 -12.88 -16.71
N ASN A 698 -14.05 -12.61 -17.37
CA ASN A 698 -12.74 -12.53 -16.72
C ASN A 698 -12.05 -11.18 -16.87
N ARG A 699 -12.64 -10.21 -17.60
CA ARG A 699 -12.00 -8.91 -17.84
C ARG A 699 -11.47 -8.17 -16.61
N GLU A 700 -12.04 -8.33 -15.41
CA GLU A 700 -11.54 -7.64 -14.20
C GLU A 700 -10.32 -8.34 -13.55
N ASP A 701 -10.13 -9.63 -13.85
CA ASP A 701 -8.99 -10.43 -13.41
C ASP A 701 -8.84 -11.63 -14.37
N ILE A 702 -8.09 -11.40 -15.45
CA ILE A 702 -8.15 -12.24 -16.66
C ILE A 702 -7.59 -13.64 -16.39
N LEU A 703 -6.53 -13.72 -15.58
CA LEU A 703 -5.87 -14.97 -15.20
C LEU A 703 -6.24 -15.46 -13.80
N GLY A 704 -6.99 -14.67 -13.01
CA GLY A 704 -7.36 -15.02 -11.63
C GLY A 704 -6.27 -14.74 -10.60
N ASP A 705 -5.25 -13.96 -10.97
CA ASP A 705 -4.07 -13.63 -10.18
C ASP A 705 -3.92 -12.12 -9.89
N GLY A 706 -4.85 -11.30 -10.38
CA GLY A 706 -4.84 -9.84 -10.25
C GLY A 706 -3.79 -9.13 -11.10
N ALA A 707 -3.05 -9.85 -11.97
CA ALA A 707 -2.00 -9.26 -12.78
C ALA A 707 -2.54 -8.51 -14.00
N PHE A 708 -3.68 -8.94 -14.54
CA PHE A 708 -4.26 -8.40 -15.77
C PHE A 708 -5.74 -8.05 -15.60
N SER A 709 -6.09 -6.80 -15.91
CA SER A 709 -7.49 -6.36 -16.00
C SER A 709 -7.72 -5.53 -17.26
N TYR A 710 -8.93 -5.56 -17.80
CA TYR A 710 -9.33 -4.94 -19.06
C TYR A 710 -10.64 -4.20 -18.93
N SER A 711 -10.63 -2.93 -19.33
CA SER A 711 -11.80 -2.07 -19.45
C SER A 711 -12.22 -1.97 -20.91
N PRO A 712 -13.35 -2.56 -21.33
CA PRO A 712 -13.82 -2.47 -22.71
C PRO A 712 -14.24 -1.05 -23.11
N ASP A 713 -14.72 -0.23 -22.16
CA ASP A 713 -15.17 1.14 -22.42
C ASP A 713 -14.02 2.06 -22.81
N SER A 714 -12.88 1.91 -22.13
CA SER A 714 -11.66 2.70 -22.38
C SER A 714 -10.66 1.99 -23.29
N LYS A 715 -10.92 0.72 -23.65
CA LYS A 715 -9.98 -0.19 -24.31
C LYS A 715 -8.63 -0.26 -23.61
N THR A 716 -8.62 -0.19 -22.27
CA THR A 716 -7.40 -0.20 -21.47
C THR A 716 -7.20 -1.55 -20.83
N LEU A 717 -6.08 -2.21 -21.13
CA LEU A 717 -5.53 -3.35 -20.41
C LEU A 717 -4.52 -2.82 -19.38
N VAL A 718 -4.68 -3.17 -18.11
CA VAL A 718 -3.73 -2.82 -17.05
C VAL A 718 -2.92 -4.07 -16.70
N ILE A 719 -1.59 -3.94 -16.70
CA ILE A 719 -0.69 -4.97 -16.19
C ILE A 719 -0.12 -4.46 -14.87
N SER A 720 -0.69 -4.92 -13.77
CA SER A 720 -0.42 -4.36 -12.44
C SER A 720 0.56 -5.19 -11.63
N GLU A 721 0.83 -6.45 -11.94
CA GLU A 721 1.73 -7.30 -11.15
C GLU A 721 2.82 -7.93 -12.02
N THR A 722 3.90 -8.36 -11.38
CA THR A 722 4.93 -9.19 -12.02
C THR A 722 4.35 -10.57 -12.35
N TYR A 723 4.58 -11.04 -13.57
CA TYR A 723 4.05 -12.31 -14.06
C TYR A 723 5.15 -13.19 -14.65
N ASN A 724 5.19 -14.47 -14.28
CA ASN A 724 6.19 -15.43 -14.78
C ASN A 724 5.51 -16.75 -15.16
N GLY A 725 4.88 -16.77 -16.33
CA GLY A 725 4.13 -17.92 -16.86
C GLY A 725 4.98 -18.85 -17.73
N LYS A 726 4.55 -20.12 -17.90
CA LYS A 726 5.23 -21.14 -18.75
C LYS A 726 4.40 -21.83 -19.88
N GLY A 727 3.27 -21.27 -20.28
CA GLY A 727 2.59 -21.52 -21.55
C GLY A 727 3.23 -20.86 -22.80
N THR A 728 2.63 -21.13 -23.95
CA THR A 728 3.20 -20.89 -25.29
C THR A 728 2.62 -19.66 -26.01
N GLY A 729 1.48 -19.14 -25.55
CA GLY A 729 0.84 -17.96 -26.11
C GLY A 729 1.57 -16.65 -25.85
N ALA A 730 1.19 -15.60 -26.59
CA ALA A 730 1.60 -14.22 -26.31
C ALA A 730 0.95 -13.74 -25.01
N ILE A 731 1.68 -12.95 -24.22
CA ILE A 731 1.14 -12.39 -22.97
C ILE A 731 0.00 -11.42 -23.23
N VAL A 732 0.06 -10.70 -24.34
CA VAL A 732 -1.06 -9.90 -24.83
C VAL A 732 -1.19 -10.20 -26.30
N GLN A 733 -2.31 -10.78 -26.69
CA GLN A 733 -2.62 -11.09 -28.08
C GLN A 733 -3.87 -10.32 -28.49
N ASN A 734 -3.68 -9.21 -29.20
CA ASN A 734 -4.74 -8.35 -29.66
C ASN A 734 -5.10 -8.64 -31.13
N ASN A 735 -6.20 -9.35 -31.34
CA ASN A 735 -6.66 -9.70 -32.67
C ASN A 735 -7.66 -8.68 -33.24
N SER A 736 -8.41 -7.98 -32.38
CA SER A 736 -9.58 -7.20 -32.81
C SER A 736 -9.75 -5.82 -32.16
N VAL A 737 -9.06 -5.51 -31.06
CA VAL A 737 -9.24 -4.24 -30.33
C VAL A 737 -8.41 -3.13 -30.99
N ASP A 738 -9.08 -2.29 -31.76
CA ASP A 738 -8.44 -1.12 -32.38
C ASP A 738 -8.21 0.01 -31.38
N GLY A 739 -6.96 0.43 -31.23
CA GLY A 739 -6.53 1.43 -30.25
C GLY A 739 -6.42 0.90 -28.82
N LEU A 740 -5.95 -0.33 -28.64
CA LEU A 740 -5.72 -0.92 -27.31
C LEU A 740 -4.67 -0.12 -26.54
N VAL A 741 -4.96 0.26 -25.29
CA VAL A 741 -3.99 0.89 -24.39
C VAL A 741 -3.54 -0.14 -23.35
N VAL A 742 -2.26 -0.47 -23.32
CA VAL A 742 -1.63 -1.28 -22.27
C VAL A 742 -0.98 -0.32 -21.27
N ASN A 743 -1.55 -0.22 -20.07
CA ASN A 743 -1.10 0.68 -19.01
C ASN A 743 -0.30 -0.06 -17.94
N ILE A 744 0.89 0.46 -17.64
CA ILE A 744 1.86 -0.09 -16.67
C ILE A 744 1.99 0.90 -15.49
N PRO A 745 1.22 0.71 -14.40
CA PRO A 745 1.13 1.69 -13.31
C PRO A 745 2.32 1.66 -12.34
N ARG A 746 3.12 0.58 -12.35
CA ARG A 746 4.32 0.40 -11.53
C ARG A 746 5.32 -0.52 -12.23
N ASP A 747 6.50 -0.67 -11.66
CA ASP A 747 7.51 -1.58 -12.20
C ASP A 747 7.00 -3.03 -12.18
N VAL A 748 7.03 -3.67 -13.34
CA VAL A 748 6.57 -5.06 -13.52
C VAL A 748 7.60 -5.85 -14.31
N TYR A 749 7.83 -7.09 -13.87
CA TYR A 749 8.64 -8.06 -14.60
C TYR A 749 7.74 -9.10 -15.26
N ILE A 750 8.06 -9.47 -16.50
CA ILE A 750 7.30 -10.41 -17.31
C ILE A 750 8.26 -11.48 -17.86
N GLY A 751 8.14 -12.72 -17.38
CA GLY A 751 8.84 -13.88 -17.95
C GLY A 751 7.88 -14.73 -18.78
N VAL A 752 8.12 -14.85 -20.10
CA VAL A 752 7.15 -15.43 -21.05
C VAL A 752 7.80 -16.14 -22.24
N SER A 753 7.02 -16.95 -22.96
CA SER A 753 7.46 -17.50 -24.24
C SER A 753 7.39 -16.46 -25.35
N ASN A 754 6.22 -15.84 -25.54
CA ASN A 754 5.99 -14.71 -26.44
C ASN A 754 5.53 -13.49 -25.64
N GLY A 755 6.07 -12.33 -25.95
CA GLY A 755 5.65 -11.05 -25.41
C GLY A 755 4.34 -10.58 -26.05
N PHE A 756 4.35 -9.39 -26.64
CA PHE A 756 3.13 -8.78 -27.19
C PHE A 756 2.87 -9.23 -28.63
N TYR A 757 1.62 -9.42 -29.00
CA TYR A 757 1.18 -9.69 -30.36
C TYR A 757 -0.01 -8.78 -30.69
N SER A 758 0.01 -8.08 -31.82
CA SER A 758 -1.12 -7.24 -32.23
C SER A 758 -1.33 -7.16 -33.73
N LYS A 759 -2.59 -7.32 -34.15
CA LYS A 759 -3.10 -7.03 -35.52
C LYS A 759 -3.75 -5.65 -35.64
N LYS A 760 -3.85 -4.93 -34.53
CA LYS A 760 -4.51 -3.64 -34.41
C LYS A 760 -3.62 -2.63 -33.71
N ASP A 761 -3.95 -1.35 -33.84
CA ASP A 761 -3.16 -0.30 -33.21
C ASP A 761 -3.16 -0.49 -31.69
N MET A 762 -1.96 -0.42 -31.10
CA MET A 762 -1.74 -0.66 -29.67
C MET A 762 -0.74 0.36 -29.12
N THR A 763 -1.01 0.87 -27.91
CA THR A 763 -0.13 1.79 -27.18
C THR A 763 0.29 1.15 -25.87
N ILE A 764 1.60 1.12 -25.56
CA ILE A 764 2.14 0.73 -24.26
C ILE A 764 2.62 1.99 -23.55
N GLN A 765 2.11 2.24 -22.35
CA GLN A 765 2.37 3.46 -21.58
C GLN A 765 2.29 3.25 -20.07
N GLY A 766 2.72 4.24 -19.30
CA GLY A 766 2.51 4.31 -17.85
C GLY A 766 3.78 4.65 -17.07
N PRO A 767 3.64 5.11 -15.82
CA PRO A 767 4.78 5.59 -15.02
C PRO A 767 5.74 4.47 -14.58
N GLY A 768 5.35 3.20 -14.69
CA GLY A 768 6.15 2.06 -14.30
C GLY A 768 7.18 1.63 -15.35
N LYS A 769 8.18 0.85 -14.92
CA LYS A 769 9.13 0.19 -15.80
C LYS A 769 8.64 -1.22 -16.19
N LEU A 770 8.60 -1.52 -17.48
CA LEU A 770 8.23 -2.83 -18.00
C LEU A 770 9.50 -3.65 -18.32
N MET A 771 9.73 -4.72 -17.58
CA MET A 771 10.84 -5.65 -17.81
C MET A 771 10.32 -6.94 -18.45
N ILE A 772 10.89 -7.38 -19.58
CA ILE A 772 10.43 -8.58 -20.29
C ILE A 772 11.61 -9.53 -20.55
N ASP A 773 11.45 -10.80 -20.16
CA ASP A 773 12.33 -11.91 -20.54
C ASP A 773 11.52 -12.90 -21.39
N SER A 774 11.86 -12.99 -22.68
CA SER A 774 11.11 -13.77 -23.66
C SER A 774 11.93 -14.93 -24.27
N ASP A 775 11.35 -16.13 -24.31
CA ASP A 775 11.99 -17.25 -25.02
C ASP A 775 11.97 -17.11 -26.55
N MET A 776 11.09 -16.27 -27.13
CA MET A 776 10.93 -16.12 -28.58
C MET A 776 10.96 -14.64 -28.99
N THR A 777 9.82 -13.95 -28.91
CA THR A 777 9.67 -12.58 -29.45
C THR A 777 9.20 -11.59 -28.37
N ILE A 778 9.80 -10.40 -28.28
CA ILE A 778 9.38 -9.35 -27.32
C ILE A 778 8.05 -8.73 -27.72
N ALA A 779 7.90 -8.35 -28.99
CA ALA A 779 6.64 -7.87 -29.55
C ALA A 779 6.57 -8.16 -31.05
N ASP A 780 5.42 -8.62 -31.53
CA ASP A 780 5.15 -8.98 -32.92
C ASP A 780 3.91 -8.21 -33.43
N ILE A 781 4.12 -7.31 -34.38
CA ILE A 781 3.11 -6.41 -34.91
C ILE A 781 2.85 -6.78 -36.37
N THR A 782 1.58 -6.91 -36.72
CA THR A 782 1.17 -7.48 -38.00
C THR A 782 0.01 -6.70 -38.64
N ASP A 783 -0.39 -7.08 -39.85
CA ASP A 783 -1.55 -6.54 -40.57
C ASP A 783 -1.52 -5.00 -40.73
N GLY A 784 -0.32 -4.41 -40.81
CA GLY A 784 -0.14 -2.96 -40.96
C GLY A 784 -0.42 -2.13 -39.70
N ALA A 785 -0.55 -2.76 -38.54
CA ALA A 785 -0.80 -2.08 -37.26
C ALA A 785 0.35 -1.19 -36.80
N THR A 786 0.03 -0.25 -35.92
CA THR A 786 0.99 0.64 -35.25
C THR A 786 1.17 0.24 -33.79
N LEU A 787 2.42 -0.02 -33.39
CA LEU A 787 2.81 -0.06 -31.98
C LEU A 787 3.34 1.30 -31.56
N THR A 788 2.71 1.90 -30.55
CA THR A 788 3.18 3.13 -29.90
C THR A 788 3.74 2.81 -28.52
N ILE A 789 4.95 3.25 -28.22
CA ILE A 789 5.56 3.15 -26.88
C ILE A 789 5.75 4.57 -26.38
N LYS A 790 5.08 4.91 -25.28
CA LYS A 790 4.96 6.30 -24.84
C LYS A 790 5.10 6.47 -23.33
N ASP A 791 5.87 7.46 -22.91
CA ASP A 791 6.00 7.90 -21.51
C ASP A 791 6.32 6.73 -20.55
N ILE A 792 7.13 5.76 -21.00
CA ILE A 792 7.43 4.53 -20.27
C ILE A 792 8.90 4.10 -20.47
N THR A 793 9.45 3.32 -19.52
CA THR A 793 10.72 2.61 -19.69
C THR A 793 10.47 1.12 -19.93
N ILE A 794 11.00 0.56 -21.03
CA ILE A 794 10.98 -0.87 -21.36
C ILE A 794 12.41 -1.41 -21.37
N GLU A 795 12.66 -2.47 -20.62
CA GLU A 795 13.89 -3.28 -20.68
C GLU A 795 13.54 -4.72 -21.00
N ALA A 796 13.90 -5.18 -22.19
CA ALA A 796 13.46 -6.46 -22.68
C ALA A 796 14.60 -7.27 -23.31
N GLU A 797 14.66 -8.55 -23.01
CA GLU A 797 15.58 -9.51 -23.61
C GLU A 797 14.78 -10.66 -24.22
N SER A 798 15.23 -11.16 -25.36
CA SER A 798 14.66 -12.34 -26.00
C SER A 798 15.71 -13.26 -26.59
N LYS A 799 15.37 -14.54 -26.73
CA LYS A 799 16.27 -15.52 -27.35
C LYS A 799 16.18 -15.56 -28.88
N GLN A 800 15.17 -14.95 -29.51
CA GLN A 800 15.04 -14.91 -30.96
C GLN A 800 14.89 -13.49 -31.51
N TRP A 801 13.70 -12.90 -31.41
CA TRP A 801 13.35 -11.61 -32.04
C TRP A 801 12.97 -10.56 -31.01
N GLY A 802 13.33 -9.31 -31.25
CA GLY A 802 12.99 -8.22 -30.36
C GLY A 802 11.57 -7.71 -30.61
N ILE A 803 11.48 -6.44 -30.97
CA ILE A 803 10.23 -5.81 -31.42
C ILE A 803 10.22 -5.88 -32.96
N VAL A 804 9.30 -6.63 -33.54
CA VAL A 804 9.27 -6.96 -34.97
C VAL A 804 7.94 -6.61 -35.63
N GLY A 805 8.01 -6.17 -36.88
CA GLY A 805 6.87 -6.07 -37.79
C GLY A 805 6.87 -7.19 -38.84
N GLU A 806 5.73 -7.50 -39.46
CA GLU A 806 5.63 -8.58 -40.48
C GLU A 806 5.68 -8.10 -41.94
N ARG A 807 6.26 -6.92 -42.20
CA ARG A 807 6.48 -6.35 -43.54
C ARG A 807 5.21 -6.11 -44.37
N HIS A 808 4.07 -5.87 -43.73
CA HIS A 808 2.80 -5.51 -44.36
C HIS A 808 2.40 -4.04 -44.14
N GLY A 809 3.35 -3.18 -43.76
CA GLY A 809 3.15 -1.73 -43.59
C GLY A 809 3.08 -1.29 -42.13
N GLU A 810 3.53 -2.13 -41.20
CA GLU A 810 3.52 -1.88 -39.76
C GLU A 810 4.43 -0.74 -39.36
N LYS A 811 4.05 -0.07 -38.28
CA LYS A 811 4.76 1.10 -37.76
C LYS A 811 5.15 0.90 -36.30
N LEU A 812 6.31 1.44 -35.96
CA LEU A 812 6.73 1.64 -34.58
C LEU A 812 6.85 3.14 -34.31
N VAL A 813 6.19 3.61 -33.26
CA VAL A 813 6.30 4.98 -32.78
C VAL A 813 6.83 4.95 -31.34
N VAL A 814 7.91 5.66 -31.06
CA VAL A 814 8.47 5.81 -29.71
C VAL A 814 8.45 7.28 -29.34
N GLU A 815 7.69 7.64 -28.31
CA GLU A 815 7.45 9.03 -27.88
C GLU A 815 7.85 9.21 -26.42
N ASN A 816 8.87 10.04 -26.17
CA ASN A 816 9.32 10.35 -24.80
C ASN A 816 9.51 9.10 -23.91
N ALA A 817 9.98 8.00 -24.50
CA ALA A 817 10.15 6.71 -23.85
C ALA A 817 11.59 6.22 -23.94
N SER A 818 11.96 5.31 -23.04
CA SER A 818 13.24 4.60 -23.07
C SER A 818 13.00 3.12 -23.35
N VAL A 819 13.57 2.59 -24.43
CA VAL A 819 13.38 1.20 -24.87
C VAL A 819 14.74 0.55 -25.06
N LYS A 820 15.09 -0.37 -24.16
CA LYS A 820 16.27 -1.23 -24.29
C LYS A 820 15.82 -2.64 -24.62
N THR A 821 16.30 -3.16 -25.75
CA THR A 821 15.91 -4.46 -26.29
C THR A 821 17.13 -5.23 -26.76
N THR A 822 17.23 -6.50 -26.38
CA THR A 822 18.28 -7.41 -26.86
C THR A 822 17.65 -8.65 -27.49
N ALA A 823 18.02 -8.96 -28.73
CA ALA A 823 17.52 -10.11 -29.46
C ALA A 823 18.52 -10.56 -30.56
N PRO A 824 18.94 -11.83 -30.58
CA PRO A 824 19.96 -12.32 -31.53
C PRO A 824 19.61 -12.19 -33.02
N GLN A 825 18.33 -12.23 -33.40
CA GLN A 825 17.89 -12.17 -34.80
C GLN A 825 17.54 -10.74 -35.26
N GLY A 826 17.41 -9.81 -34.33
CA GLY A 826 17.12 -8.40 -34.58
C GLY A 826 16.31 -7.80 -33.43
N ALA A 827 16.84 -6.76 -32.78
CA ALA A 827 16.22 -6.15 -31.61
C ALA A 827 15.04 -5.22 -31.96
N VAL A 828 15.12 -4.50 -33.09
CA VAL A 828 13.98 -3.75 -33.66
C VAL A 828 14.04 -3.83 -35.18
N CYS A 829 13.09 -4.51 -35.82
CA CYS A 829 13.15 -4.78 -37.27
C CYS A 829 11.80 -4.95 -37.97
N ASP A 830 11.84 -4.93 -39.30
CA ASP A 830 10.74 -5.27 -40.22
C ASP A 830 9.47 -4.39 -40.18
N PHE A 831 9.55 -3.18 -39.61
CA PHE A 831 8.53 -2.12 -39.67
C PHE A 831 8.56 -1.37 -41.00
N THR A 832 8.07 -2.02 -42.07
CA THR A 832 8.07 -1.44 -43.43
C THR A 832 7.22 -0.17 -43.59
N GLY A 833 6.27 0.09 -42.69
CA GLY A 833 5.52 1.34 -42.61
C GLY A 833 6.28 2.51 -41.97
N GLY A 834 7.44 2.22 -41.36
CA GLY A 834 8.36 3.20 -40.79
C GLY A 834 8.51 3.11 -39.28
N ILE A 835 9.64 3.61 -38.78
CA ILE A 835 9.91 3.80 -37.36
C ILE A 835 10.01 5.31 -37.11
N THR A 836 9.22 5.83 -36.17
CA THR A 836 9.20 7.24 -35.78
C THR A 836 9.68 7.38 -34.35
N LEU A 837 10.67 8.26 -34.14
CA LEU A 837 11.18 8.59 -32.81
C LEU A 837 10.87 10.07 -32.54
N THR A 838 10.06 10.33 -31.51
CA THR A 838 9.66 11.68 -31.10
C THR A 838 10.24 11.96 -29.72
N GLY A 839 11.23 12.85 -29.65
CA GLY A 839 11.92 13.14 -28.39
C GLY A 839 12.79 11.98 -27.89
N CYS A 840 13.26 11.11 -28.80
CA CYS A 840 14.13 9.96 -28.50
C CYS A 840 15.24 9.81 -29.54
N ASN A 841 16.38 9.24 -29.14
CA ASN A 841 17.54 8.92 -29.97
C ASN A 841 17.96 7.45 -29.78
N ILE A 842 18.55 6.87 -30.83
CA ILE A 842 19.22 5.57 -30.74
C ILE A 842 20.59 5.79 -30.07
N ILE A 843 20.79 5.17 -28.91
CA ILE A 843 22.04 5.18 -28.13
C ILE A 843 22.91 3.97 -28.50
N THR A 844 22.29 2.79 -28.52
CA THR A 844 22.93 1.53 -28.91
C THR A 844 22.17 0.94 -30.10
N PRO A 845 22.84 0.44 -31.14
CA PRO A 845 24.29 0.41 -31.32
C PRO A 845 24.85 1.81 -31.60
N THR A 846 26.09 2.08 -31.18
CA THR A 846 26.77 3.35 -31.49
C THR A 846 26.84 3.57 -33.00
N GLY A 847 26.38 4.72 -33.48
CA GLY A 847 26.28 5.02 -34.91
C GLY A 847 25.17 4.26 -35.64
N GLY A 848 24.25 3.64 -34.90
CA GLY A 848 23.06 2.99 -35.43
C GLY A 848 22.07 3.99 -36.03
N LYS A 849 21.27 3.52 -36.99
CA LYS A 849 20.27 4.34 -37.68
C LYS A 849 19.06 3.50 -38.06
N ILE A 850 17.97 4.17 -38.39
CA ILE A 850 16.80 3.54 -38.99
C ILE A 850 17.03 3.38 -40.49
N ALA A 851 16.94 2.16 -41.00
CA ALA A 851 17.03 1.86 -42.43
C ALA A 851 16.11 0.69 -42.78
N GLY A 852 15.31 0.84 -43.84
CA GLY A 852 14.46 -0.24 -44.35
C GLY A 852 13.44 -0.80 -43.36
N GLY A 853 12.98 0.00 -42.39
CA GLY A 853 12.06 -0.45 -41.35
C GLY A 853 12.71 -1.16 -40.16
N ALA A 854 14.04 -1.07 -40.02
CA ALA A 854 14.77 -1.66 -38.90
C ALA A 854 15.78 -0.69 -38.29
N VAL A 855 16.20 -0.96 -37.05
CA VAL A 855 17.39 -0.35 -36.47
C VAL A 855 18.60 -1.19 -36.88
N VAL A 856 19.50 -0.57 -37.64
CA VAL A 856 20.74 -1.20 -38.12
C VAL A 856 21.94 -0.57 -37.45
N ASN A 857 23.00 -1.35 -37.28
CA ASN A 857 24.30 -0.85 -36.83
C ASN A 857 24.99 -0.01 -37.93
N ALA A 858 26.17 0.54 -37.62
CA ALA A 858 26.92 1.40 -38.55
C ALA A 858 27.31 0.71 -39.88
N ASN A 859 27.41 -0.62 -39.92
CA ASN A 859 27.72 -1.38 -41.14
C ASN A 859 26.48 -1.75 -41.97
N GLY A 860 25.28 -1.39 -41.50
CA GLY A 860 24.01 -1.66 -42.16
C GLY A 860 23.40 -3.03 -41.84
N SER A 861 24.02 -3.83 -40.96
CA SER A 861 23.42 -5.09 -40.48
C SER A 861 22.41 -4.82 -39.35
N LEU A 862 21.43 -5.71 -39.18
CA LEU A 862 20.47 -5.64 -38.09
C LEU A 862 21.17 -5.55 -36.72
N ALA A 863 20.70 -4.64 -35.88
CA ALA A 863 21.19 -4.50 -34.52
C ALA A 863 20.60 -5.62 -33.63
N THR A 864 21.45 -6.31 -32.88
CA THR A 864 21.03 -7.35 -31.92
C THR A 864 20.82 -6.81 -30.52
N GLU A 865 21.27 -5.58 -30.26
CA GLU A 865 20.98 -4.81 -29.06
C GLU A 865 20.62 -3.40 -29.51
N VAL A 866 19.46 -2.92 -29.10
CA VAL A 866 18.96 -1.57 -29.38
C VAL A 866 18.62 -0.90 -28.07
N TRP A 867 19.19 0.28 -27.85
CA TRP A 867 18.76 1.17 -26.79
C TRP A 867 18.33 2.49 -27.41
N ILE A 868 17.03 2.74 -27.37
CA ILE A 868 16.43 4.04 -27.68
C ILE A 868 16.21 4.74 -26.35
N SER A 869 16.71 5.95 -26.20
CA SER A 869 16.54 6.76 -24.98
C SER A 869 15.92 8.09 -25.35
N ASN A 870 15.11 8.64 -24.45
CA ASN A 870 14.60 9.99 -24.61
C ASN A 870 15.74 11.03 -24.73
N THR A 871 15.60 11.99 -25.65
CA THR A 871 16.63 12.99 -25.96
C THR A 871 16.74 14.15 -24.99
N MET A 872 16.08 14.10 -23.84
CA MET A 872 16.33 15.10 -22.78
C MET A 872 17.52 14.64 -21.92
N THR A 873 18.66 14.37 -22.56
CA THR A 873 19.88 13.89 -21.90
C THR A 873 20.68 14.99 -21.19
N TYR A 874 20.34 16.26 -21.40
CA TYR A 874 21.09 17.40 -20.83
C TYR A 874 20.20 18.47 -20.19
N ASP A 875 18.92 18.18 -19.98
CA ASP A 875 18.07 18.96 -19.09
C ASP A 875 18.27 18.43 -17.66
N LEU A 876 19.44 18.73 -17.10
CA LEU A 876 19.86 18.22 -15.80
C LEU A 876 19.10 18.92 -14.66
N ASN A 877 18.46 20.04 -14.95
CA ASN A 877 17.64 20.78 -14.00
C ASN A 877 16.13 20.48 -14.13
N GLY A 878 15.70 19.75 -15.17
CA GLY A 878 14.32 19.33 -15.41
C GLY A 878 13.37 20.45 -15.85
N ASP A 879 13.90 21.54 -16.44
CA ASP A 879 13.12 22.73 -16.83
C ASP A 879 12.58 22.68 -18.28
N GLY A 880 12.83 21.58 -18.98
CA GLY A 880 12.45 21.33 -20.36
C GLY A 880 13.33 22.05 -21.39
N LYS A 881 14.47 22.63 -21.01
CA LYS A 881 15.40 23.34 -21.90
C LYS A 881 16.87 23.04 -21.57
N VAL A 882 17.63 22.63 -22.58
CA VAL A 882 19.10 22.55 -22.45
C VAL A 882 19.69 23.96 -22.47
N SER A 883 20.20 24.42 -21.33
CA SER A 883 20.63 25.80 -21.11
C SER A 883 22.01 25.90 -20.44
N THR A 884 22.51 27.12 -20.27
CA THR A 884 23.72 27.37 -19.47
C THR A 884 23.58 26.93 -18.00
N ALA A 885 22.36 26.76 -17.49
CA ALA A 885 22.12 26.26 -16.14
C ALA A 885 22.49 24.77 -16.01
N ASP A 886 22.22 23.97 -17.04
CA ASP A 886 22.56 22.55 -17.07
C ASP A 886 24.06 22.32 -17.18
N ILE A 887 24.73 23.14 -18.00
CA ILE A 887 26.20 23.16 -18.08
C ILE A 887 26.81 23.46 -16.70
N GLN A 888 26.16 24.29 -15.89
CA GLN A 888 26.64 24.62 -14.55
C GLN A 888 26.56 23.44 -13.57
N ILE A 889 25.58 22.54 -13.74
CA ILE A 889 25.48 21.29 -12.98
C ILE A 889 26.66 20.37 -13.32
N ILE A 890 26.98 20.22 -14.60
CA ILE A 890 28.12 19.41 -15.06
C ILE A 890 29.44 19.96 -14.53
N ILE A 891 29.64 21.28 -14.60
CA ILE A 891 30.84 21.94 -14.05
C ILE A 891 30.99 21.64 -12.55
N ASN A 892 29.89 21.61 -11.80
CA ASN A 892 29.92 21.33 -10.37
C ASN A 892 30.25 19.86 -10.07
N GLU A 893 29.72 18.92 -10.85
CA GLU A 893 30.06 17.50 -10.73
C GLU A 893 31.51 17.21 -11.13
N MET A 894 32.03 17.84 -12.18
CA MET A 894 33.44 17.66 -12.57
C MET A 894 34.41 18.22 -11.53
N LYS A 895 34.06 19.29 -10.83
CA LYS A 895 34.84 19.77 -9.67
C LYS A 895 34.86 18.77 -8.52
N LYS A 896 33.74 18.06 -8.28
CA LYS A 896 33.69 16.97 -7.30
C LYS A 896 34.55 15.78 -7.74
N ALA A 897 34.50 15.41 -9.02
CA ALA A 897 35.31 14.33 -9.59
C ALA A 897 36.83 14.64 -9.59
N GLN A 898 37.20 15.89 -9.83
CA GLN A 898 38.58 16.37 -9.72
C GLN A 898 39.12 16.23 -8.29
N ALA A 899 38.28 16.50 -7.28
CA ALA A 899 38.64 16.35 -5.87
C ALA A 899 38.79 14.87 -5.43
N SER A 900 38.10 13.94 -6.10
CA SER A 900 38.16 12.49 -5.82
C SER A 900 39.13 11.71 -6.71
N GLN A 901 39.87 12.38 -7.60
CA GLN A 901 40.78 11.76 -8.58
C GLN A 901 40.13 10.64 -9.43
N ASN A 902 38.83 10.74 -9.69
CA ASN A 902 38.12 9.74 -10.49
C ASN A 902 38.43 9.94 -11.99
N MET A 903 39.46 9.26 -12.48
CA MET A 903 39.97 9.33 -13.85
C MET A 903 38.97 8.91 -14.94
N GLN A 904 37.77 8.42 -14.58
CA GLN A 904 36.69 8.18 -15.54
C GLN A 904 36.15 9.48 -16.19
N TYR A 905 36.46 10.64 -15.61
CA TYR A 905 36.06 11.98 -16.10
C TYR A 905 37.17 12.72 -16.87
N ASP A 906 38.28 12.04 -17.17
CA ASP A 906 39.28 12.47 -18.16
C ASP A 906 38.77 12.07 -19.55
N LEU A 907 37.91 12.92 -20.10
CA LEU A 907 37.17 12.64 -21.33
C LEU A 907 38.02 12.89 -22.57
N ASN A 908 39.08 13.68 -22.46
CA ASN A 908 40.04 13.90 -23.53
C ASN A 908 41.26 12.95 -23.47
N GLY A 909 41.41 12.19 -22.38
CA GLY A 909 42.45 11.19 -22.19
C GLY A 909 43.85 11.77 -21.92
N ASP A 910 43.95 13.01 -21.45
CA ASP A 910 45.23 13.71 -21.21
C ASP A 910 45.85 13.45 -19.82
N GLY A 911 45.18 12.63 -19.02
CA GLY A 911 45.56 12.27 -17.67
C GLY A 911 45.15 13.29 -16.61
N LYS A 912 44.32 14.30 -16.93
CA LYS A 912 43.90 15.36 -16.01
C LYS A 912 42.45 15.79 -16.26
N ILE A 913 41.64 15.79 -15.21
CA ILE A 913 40.29 16.37 -15.26
C ILE A 913 40.40 17.91 -15.27
N SER A 914 40.07 18.53 -16.40
CA SER A 914 40.30 19.95 -16.67
C SER A 914 39.16 20.61 -17.44
N THR A 915 39.29 21.92 -17.70
CA THR A 915 38.34 22.65 -18.57
C THR A 915 38.31 22.14 -20.01
N ALA A 916 39.32 21.39 -20.45
CA ALA A 916 39.33 20.76 -21.76
C ALA A 916 38.32 19.60 -21.85
N ASP A 917 38.12 18.84 -20.77
CA ASP A 917 37.11 17.77 -20.69
C ASP A 917 35.68 18.34 -20.67
N ILE A 918 35.48 19.48 -20.01
CA ILE A 918 34.23 20.23 -20.07
C ILE A 918 33.92 20.63 -21.52
N GLN A 919 34.94 20.99 -22.29
CA GLN A 919 34.76 21.37 -23.69
C GLN A 919 34.37 20.17 -24.58
N VAL A 920 34.77 18.94 -24.23
CA VAL A 920 34.29 17.71 -24.90
C VAL A 920 32.79 17.57 -24.69
N ILE A 921 32.30 17.73 -23.45
CA ILE A 921 30.87 17.63 -23.13
C ILE A 921 30.08 18.75 -23.82
N ILE A 922 30.55 19.99 -23.77
CA ILE A 922 29.88 21.13 -24.45
C ILE A 922 29.81 20.91 -25.96
N ASN A 923 30.84 20.33 -26.56
CA ASN A 923 30.83 20.03 -27.98
C ASN A 923 29.85 18.90 -28.32
N GLU A 924 29.64 17.93 -27.42
CA GLU A 924 28.58 16.92 -27.61
C GLU A 924 27.18 17.44 -27.30
N MET A 925 27.00 18.33 -26.32
CA MET A 925 25.72 19.01 -26.07
C MET A 925 25.28 19.91 -27.24
N LYS A 926 26.23 20.34 -28.07
CA LYS A 926 25.97 21.18 -29.26
C LYS A 926 25.70 20.39 -30.53
N LYS A 927 26.08 19.11 -30.58
CA LYS A 927 25.76 18.21 -31.70
C LYS A 927 24.35 17.67 -31.51
#